data_AF-A0A0S8DMX4-F1
#
_entry.id   AF-A0A0S8DMX4-F1
#
_cell.length_a   1.000
_cell.length_b   1.000
_cell.length_c   1.000
_cell.angle_alpha   90.00
_cell.angle_beta   90.00
_cell.angle_gamma   90.00
#
_symmetry.space_group_name_H-M   'P 1'
#
loop_
_entity.id
_entity.type
_entity.pdbx_description
1 polymer ?
#
loop_
_entity_poly.entity_id
_entity_poly.type
_entity_poly.pdbx_seq_one_letter_code
_entity_poly.pdbx_strand_id
1 'polypeptide(L)'
;MALFATTLTLSGCSGDDGSDGVDGVDGANGVDGVDGAPGPAGPPGPAGKDGSNVAVTTFHGAEMLLSTGDFAEAGKEFVTATVTGATADADGVVTVNFAVEDEAGDPVVGATGVSFSIAKLEQPASGESFYKWVSYIYRTESPGVGDWPNSGGADVEQAYRESNGTLTDNADGSYSYVFATNIANVVTPVAGTAIAYDRSLTHRIAIMMGGHSGPTADTYVDFVPDGSAVADTRNIIDTSSCQGCHGEFQFAGHGGDRLQVAVCVTCHNPGTIDAQSLESLDMKVMIHKIHAGGELASIQDVVEASTADNVWQLTDLERADFYALWGYRNNKHTWWKVEFPAIIENCTKCHQGGGEDVDNWENVPSRAACGACHDNVDFASGVNHGGGQADSDDSCALCHSPGGTGGGPLVAEAHDWTTKDQRHIAEFDVDLTVSAPANGEYFIAGETPIVTVRLTDVDTGLEVDYDSMTSESNSAAEGCLPDGCPPRDNAFTASGLYVHGPRARRVPVLTTAARVELLALAQASYDVSGITQTLDVTFDNGKDLIDADTGLSSIVRGDVSVDLAACTYVDPAAATPTEIMDCLNSDAAFAARGIAYLDEATSQLAIRSRNLGDFYTLQLADTDANTAIFDNTTEQIMGGFTVSVALAGPVPDPAGKLTRDNTNYIQYELDPVDDLQPGTYMVGVEIADRGRASTSDYKTPSVKKAYFQVGQAAEEPAIANNCDSCHQGPSGKGFVLDFYRHNKIFDHTAVDQCGQCHDYQSGSSAGDPNSSDGWNGSRPIGRRVHAIHYGSSLNYPLLTVNYSNNDPVTGRNWDITFPRDIRECETCHTDGETSGSWITNASRSPCSGCHDSDSATAHMKLMTYDPTPTSPWNGDEEESCQICH
;
A
#
# COMPACT_ATOMS: atom_id res chain seq x y z
N MET A 1 -56.69 -47.55 -28.87
CA MET A 1 -56.19 -48.93 -29.06
C MET A 1 -54.71 -48.88 -28.73
N ALA A 2 -54.25 -49.26 -27.52
CA ALA A 2 -54.21 -50.63 -26.96
C ALA A 2 -53.38 -51.57 -27.86
N LEU A 3 -52.40 -52.36 -27.44
CA LEU A 3 -51.80 -52.68 -26.12
C LEU A 3 -50.70 -53.77 -26.39
N PHE A 4 -49.62 -53.81 -25.59
CA PHE A 4 -48.74 -54.96 -25.19
C PHE A 4 -48.03 -55.86 -26.25
N ALA A 5 -46.89 -56.51 -26.03
CA ALA A 5 -45.86 -56.73 -24.98
C ALA A 5 -44.61 -57.30 -25.74
N THR A 6 -43.34 -57.32 -25.28
CA THR A 6 -42.81 -58.08 -24.14
C THR A 6 -41.30 -57.76 -23.94
N THR A 7 -40.93 -57.45 -22.68
CA THR A 7 -39.69 -57.66 -21.89
C THR A 7 -38.35 -58.09 -22.50
N LEU A 8 -37.25 -57.40 -22.11
CA LEU A 8 -36.27 -57.91 -21.12
C LEU A 8 -35.45 -56.75 -20.50
N THR A 9 -35.45 -56.68 -19.17
CA THR A 9 -34.79 -55.71 -18.29
C THR A 9 -33.44 -56.21 -17.80
N LEU A 10 -32.47 -55.31 -17.59
CA LEU A 10 -31.48 -55.47 -16.51
C LEU A 10 -31.18 -54.12 -15.86
N SER A 11 -31.36 -54.11 -14.54
CA SER A 11 -31.24 -53.01 -13.59
C SER A 11 -29.85 -53.08 -12.93
N GLY A 12 -29.24 -51.93 -12.65
CA GLY A 12 -28.13 -51.78 -11.71
C GLY A 12 -28.46 -50.63 -10.77
N CYS A 13 -29.00 -50.97 -9.60
CA CYS A 13 -29.42 -50.03 -8.57
C CYS A 13 -28.24 -49.52 -7.74
N SER A 14 -28.45 -48.32 -7.19
CA SER A 14 -27.77 -47.69 -6.07
C SER A 14 -27.52 -48.68 -4.92
N GLY A 15 -26.31 -48.63 -4.36
CA GLY A 15 -26.03 -49.24 -3.06
C GLY A 15 -26.50 -48.28 -1.97
N ASP A 16 -27.55 -48.65 -1.27
CA ASP A 16 -27.96 -48.04 -0.01
C ASP A 16 -26.99 -48.50 1.08
N ASP A 17 -26.50 -47.53 1.86
CA ASP A 17 -25.66 -47.77 3.03
C ASP A 17 -26.42 -48.61 4.06
N GLY A 18 -25.75 -49.66 4.54
CA GLY A 18 -26.25 -50.47 5.64
C GLY A 18 -26.37 -49.62 6.90
N SER A 19 -27.52 -49.68 7.56
CA SER A 19 -27.71 -49.11 8.89
C SER A 19 -26.70 -49.70 9.87
N ASP A 20 -25.85 -48.86 10.45
CA ASP A 20 -24.97 -49.25 11.55
C ASP A 20 -25.79 -49.78 12.74
N GLY A 21 -25.25 -50.81 13.38
CA GLY A 21 -25.88 -51.48 14.51
C GLY A 21 -26.07 -50.52 15.69
N VAL A 22 -27.13 -50.75 16.47
CA VAL A 22 -27.42 -49.97 17.67
C VAL A 22 -26.30 -50.20 18.69
N ASP A 23 -25.55 -49.14 19.02
CA ASP A 23 -24.51 -49.18 20.05
C ASP A 23 -25.12 -49.53 21.43
N GLY A 24 -24.37 -50.32 22.20
CA GLY A 24 -24.75 -50.73 23.55
C GLY A 24 -24.74 -49.54 24.53
N VAL A 25 -25.62 -49.57 25.52
CA VAL A 25 -25.69 -48.53 26.56
C VAL A 25 -24.39 -48.52 27.37
N ASP A 26 -23.68 -47.39 27.38
CA ASP A 26 -22.51 -47.19 28.22
C ASP A 26 -22.84 -47.35 29.70
N GLY A 27 -21.96 -48.02 30.44
CA GLY A 27 -22.09 -48.17 31.90
C GLY A 27 -21.87 -46.83 32.61
N ALA A 28 -22.59 -46.61 33.72
CA ALA A 28 -22.43 -45.39 34.51
C ALA A 28 -20.97 -45.21 34.99
N ASN A 29 -20.39 -44.05 34.71
CA ASN A 29 -19.05 -43.67 35.18
C ASN A 29 -19.01 -43.66 36.72
N GLY A 30 -17.89 -44.12 37.28
CA GLY A 30 -17.64 -44.05 38.73
C GLY A 30 -17.48 -42.61 39.20
N VAL A 31 -17.75 -42.37 40.48
CA VAL A 31 -17.61 -41.04 41.11
C VAL A 31 -16.14 -40.63 41.13
N ASP A 32 -15.81 -39.46 40.60
CA ASP A 32 -14.45 -38.91 40.61
C ASP A 32 -13.93 -38.70 42.04
N GLY A 33 -12.64 -38.99 42.24
CA GLY A 33 -11.96 -38.76 43.51
C GLY A 33 -11.70 -37.26 43.73
N VAL A 34 -11.72 -36.82 44.98
CA VAL A 34 -11.47 -35.42 45.36
C VAL A 34 -10.05 -34.99 44.94
N ASP A 35 -9.93 -33.87 44.23
CA ASP A 35 -8.65 -33.33 43.77
C ASP A 35 -7.72 -33.00 44.95
N GLY A 36 -6.43 -33.31 44.79
CA GLY A 36 -5.39 -32.96 45.76
C GLY A 36 -5.09 -31.46 45.73
N ALA A 37 -4.67 -30.91 46.89
CA ALA A 37 -4.28 -29.50 46.99
C ALA A 37 -3.13 -29.15 45.99
N PRO A 38 -3.17 -27.98 45.34
CA PRO A 38 -2.13 -27.57 44.39
C PRO A 38 -0.73 -27.59 45.01
N GLY A 39 0.25 -28.10 44.27
CA GLY A 39 1.64 -28.08 44.69
C GLY A 39 2.21 -26.65 44.73
N PRO A 40 3.25 -26.39 45.54
CA PRO A 40 3.92 -25.10 45.54
C PRO A 40 4.52 -24.77 44.16
N ALA A 41 4.46 -23.50 43.76
CA ALA A 41 5.02 -23.02 42.50
C ALA A 41 6.49 -23.45 42.34
N GLY A 42 6.84 -23.94 41.15
CA GLY A 42 8.21 -24.31 40.81
C GLY A 42 9.15 -23.09 40.88
N PRO A 43 10.45 -23.27 41.16
CA PRO A 43 11.41 -22.18 41.07
C PRO A 43 11.42 -21.59 39.65
N PRO A 44 11.63 -20.26 39.50
CA PRO A 44 11.78 -19.64 38.19
C PRO A 44 12.80 -20.40 37.35
N GLY A 45 12.49 -20.60 36.07
CA GLY A 45 13.45 -21.14 35.12
C GLY A 45 14.73 -20.28 35.09
N PRO A 46 15.90 -20.85 34.76
CA PRO A 46 17.09 -20.04 34.55
C PRO A 46 16.78 -18.96 33.50
N ALA A 47 17.28 -17.75 33.72
CA ALA A 47 17.21 -16.67 32.74
C ALA A 47 17.67 -17.21 31.37
N GLY A 48 16.89 -16.93 30.32
CA GLY A 48 17.28 -17.25 28.95
C GLY A 48 18.69 -16.72 28.69
N LYS A 49 19.48 -17.42 27.87
CA LYS A 49 20.70 -16.81 27.34
C LYS A 49 20.28 -15.50 26.68
N ASP A 50 20.89 -14.38 27.08
CA ASP A 50 20.73 -13.08 26.46
C ASP A 50 20.58 -13.28 24.94
N GLY A 51 19.43 -12.88 24.39
CA GLY A 51 19.28 -12.75 22.93
C GLY A 51 20.46 -11.91 22.44
N SER A 52 21.01 -12.22 21.28
CA SER A 52 22.30 -11.69 20.82
C SER A 52 22.37 -10.16 20.58
N ASN A 53 21.47 -9.34 21.15
CA ASN A 53 21.36 -7.90 20.99
C ASN A 53 21.60 -7.48 19.53
N VAL A 54 20.74 -7.98 18.65
CA VAL A 54 20.89 -7.77 17.20
C VAL A 54 20.01 -6.62 16.80
N ALA A 55 20.62 -5.43 16.64
CA ALA A 55 19.92 -4.25 16.19
C ALA A 55 19.40 -4.43 14.75
N VAL A 56 18.19 -3.94 14.47
CA VAL A 56 17.56 -3.97 13.14
C VAL A 56 18.49 -3.38 12.05
N THR A 57 19.17 -2.27 12.39
CA THR A 57 20.11 -1.55 11.52
C THR A 57 21.37 -2.35 11.14
N THR A 58 21.61 -3.50 11.79
CA THR A 58 22.69 -4.42 11.39
C THR A 58 22.43 -5.02 10.01
N PHE A 59 21.16 -5.20 9.63
CA PHE A 59 20.74 -5.89 8.41
C PHE A 59 19.81 -5.06 7.52
N HIS A 60 19.45 -3.85 7.94
CA HIS A 60 18.52 -2.95 7.26
C HIS A 60 19.01 -1.50 7.37
N GLY A 61 18.44 -0.64 6.53
CA GLY A 61 18.75 0.78 6.47
C GLY A 61 19.81 1.13 5.42
N ALA A 62 19.81 2.39 5.02
CA ALA A 62 20.72 2.92 4.00
C ALA A 62 22.20 2.74 4.38
N GLU A 63 22.57 2.94 5.65
CA GLU A 63 23.95 2.76 6.12
C GLU A 63 24.45 1.32 5.90
N MET A 64 23.60 0.31 6.12
CA MET A 64 23.93 -1.09 5.86
C MET A 64 24.10 -1.36 4.36
N LEU A 65 23.22 -0.81 3.52
CA LEU A 65 23.32 -0.96 2.06
C LEU A 65 24.60 -0.32 1.50
N LEU A 66 24.97 0.86 1.99
CA LEU A 66 26.19 1.57 1.59
C LEU A 66 27.47 0.96 2.16
N SER A 67 27.37 0.10 3.18
CA SER A 67 28.52 -0.58 3.79
C SER A 67 28.65 -2.06 3.40
N THR A 68 27.86 -2.52 2.43
CA THR A 68 27.89 -3.91 1.94
C THR A 68 27.93 -3.99 0.41
N GLY A 69 28.17 -5.19 -0.13
CA GLY A 69 28.15 -5.43 -1.58
C GLY A 69 29.15 -4.57 -2.37
N ASP A 70 28.70 -4.05 -3.52
CA ASP A 70 29.51 -3.23 -4.44
C ASP A 70 30.09 -1.97 -3.78
N PHE A 71 29.39 -1.37 -2.81
CA PHE A 71 29.87 -0.17 -2.12
C PHE A 71 31.08 -0.47 -1.22
N ALA A 72 31.05 -1.57 -0.47
CA ALA A 72 32.15 -1.93 0.44
C ALA A 72 33.29 -2.70 -0.25
N GLU A 73 32.96 -3.69 -1.08
CA GLU A 73 33.98 -4.60 -1.65
C GLU A 73 34.65 -4.02 -2.89
N ALA A 74 33.91 -3.25 -3.69
CA ALA A 74 34.35 -2.77 -4.98
C ALA A 74 34.61 -1.25 -5.02
N GLY A 75 34.43 -0.56 -3.88
CA GLY A 75 34.69 0.87 -3.74
C GLY A 75 33.85 1.70 -4.71
N LYS A 76 32.60 1.28 -4.97
CA LYS A 76 31.65 2.07 -5.74
C LYS A 76 31.34 3.36 -4.99
N GLU A 77 31.48 4.49 -5.66
CA GLU A 77 31.15 5.81 -5.14
C GLU A 77 30.36 6.58 -6.20
N PHE A 78 29.26 7.23 -5.82
CA PHE A 78 28.53 8.10 -6.74
C PHE A 78 29.25 9.43 -6.87
N VAL A 79 29.39 9.91 -8.11
CA VAL A 79 30.05 11.19 -8.44
C VAL A 79 29.16 12.01 -9.36
N THR A 80 29.44 13.30 -9.49
CA THR A 80 28.79 14.17 -10.46
C THR A 80 29.63 14.27 -11.73
N ALA A 81 29.06 13.94 -12.89
CA ALA A 81 29.70 14.13 -14.19
C ALA A 81 28.98 15.23 -15.00
N THR A 82 29.73 16.22 -15.48
CA THR A 82 29.19 17.34 -16.26
C THR A 82 29.91 17.49 -17.59
N VAL A 83 29.17 17.47 -18.70
CA VAL A 83 29.73 17.76 -20.02
C VAL A 83 30.09 19.25 -20.14
N THR A 84 31.33 19.55 -20.54
CA THR A 84 31.85 20.92 -20.69
C THR A 84 31.99 21.35 -22.15
N GLY A 85 31.94 20.40 -23.10
CA GLY A 85 31.83 20.70 -24.52
C GLY A 85 31.78 19.45 -25.40
N ALA A 86 31.10 19.54 -26.53
CA ALA A 86 31.02 18.47 -27.52
C ALA A 86 31.11 19.02 -28.94
N THR A 87 31.76 18.27 -29.83
CA THR A 87 31.89 18.61 -31.25
C THR A 87 31.86 17.36 -32.11
N ALA A 88 31.29 17.45 -33.30
CA ALA A 88 31.47 16.49 -34.38
C ALA A 88 31.82 17.27 -35.65
N ASP A 89 32.99 16.99 -36.24
CA ASP A 89 33.46 17.72 -37.42
C ASP A 89 32.86 17.18 -38.72
N ALA A 90 33.11 17.89 -39.83
CA ALA A 90 32.59 17.50 -41.14
C ALA A 90 33.11 16.14 -41.65
N ASP A 91 34.23 15.66 -41.11
CA ASP A 91 34.81 14.36 -41.42
C ASP A 91 34.26 13.24 -40.51
N GLY A 92 33.36 13.57 -39.57
CA GLY A 92 32.71 12.63 -38.67
C GLY A 92 33.52 12.26 -37.43
N VAL A 93 34.55 13.04 -37.08
CA VAL A 93 35.31 12.85 -35.84
C VAL A 93 34.58 13.54 -34.69
N VAL A 94 34.28 12.78 -33.64
CA VAL A 94 33.55 13.24 -32.47
C VAL A 94 34.50 13.42 -31.29
N THR A 95 34.35 14.52 -30.56
CA THR A 95 35.09 14.82 -29.32
C THR A 95 34.13 15.33 -28.26
N VAL A 96 34.28 14.86 -27.02
CA VAL A 96 33.54 15.34 -25.85
C VAL A 96 34.51 15.63 -24.71
N ASN A 97 34.27 16.72 -23.99
CA ASN A 97 34.98 17.09 -22.78
C ASN A 97 33.99 17.09 -21.62
N PHE A 98 34.42 16.63 -20.45
CA PHE A 98 33.59 16.56 -19.25
C PHE A 98 34.43 16.74 -17.99
N ALA A 99 33.79 17.11 -16.89
CA ALA A 99 34.38 17.21 -15.57
C ALA A 99 33.69 16.22 -14.62
N VAL A 100 34.45 15.71 -13.65
CA VAL A 100 33.97 14.76 -12.64
C VAL A 100 34.34 15.27 -11.26
N GLU A 101 33.35 15.38 -10.40
CA GLU A 101 33.46 15.89 -9.03
C GLU A 101 32.83 14.89 -8.06
N ASP A 102 33.43 14.71 -6.88
CA ASP A 102 32.82 13.92 -5.81
C ASP A 102 31.67 14.69 -5.12
N GLU A 103 31.07 14.09 -4.09
CA GLU A 103 29.98 14.71 -3.33
C GLU A 103 30.41 16.03 -2.64
N ALA A 104 31.69 16.18 -2.30
CA ALA A 104 32.23 17.40 -1.71
C ALA A 104 32.53 18.50 -2.75
N GLY A 105 32.43 18.18 -4.05
CA GLY A 105 32.80 19.05 -5.16
C GLY A 105 34.31 19.03 -5.47
N ASP A 106 35.06 18.07 -4.93
CA ASP A 106 36.48 17.91 -5.22
C ASP A 106 36.66 17.14 -6.55
N PRO A 107 37.69 17.49 -7.36
CA PRO A 107 37.89 16.88 -8.67
C PRO A 107 38.32 15.41 -8.57
N VAL A 108 37.63 14.54 -9.30
CA VAL A 108 37.93 13.10 -9.36
C VAL A 108 38.85 12.79 -10.53
N VAL A 109 40.08 12.35 -10.24
CA VAL A 109 41.11 11.99 -11.22
C VAL A 109 41.26 10.46 -11.37
N GLY A 110 41.76 9.99 -12.50
CA GLY A 110 42.07 8.59 -12.73
C GLY A 110 40.87 7.69 -13.05
N ALA A 111 39.73 8.25 -13.45
CA ALA A 111 38.56 7.46 -13.84
C ALA A 111 38.84 6.67 -15.14
N THR A 112 38.78 5.34 -15.09
CA THR A 112 39.07 4.46 -16.25
C THR A 112 37.86 3.68 -16.75
N GLY A 113 36.82 3.51 -15.94
CA GLY A 113 35.62 2.75 -16.30
C GLY A 113 34.60 3.62 -17.04
N VAL A 114 34.98 4.22 -18.17
CA VAL A 114 34.12 5.17 -18.90
C VAL A 114 33.76 4.63 -20.29
N SER A 115 32.50 4.75 -20.68
CA SER A 115 32.00 4.38 -22.01
C SER A 115 31.06 5.45 -22.56
N PHE A 116 30.91 5.46 -23.89
CA PHE A 116 30.29 6.55 -24.63
C PHE A 116 29.34 6.04 -25.70
N SER A 117 28.23 6.73 -25.93
CA SER A 117 27.36 6.53 -27.09
C SER A 117 27.09 7.85 -27.80
N ILE A 118 26.69 7.78 -29.07
CA ILE A 118 26.23 8.94 -29.83
C ILE A 118 25.07 8.57 -30.75
N ALA A 119 24.03 9.40 -30.74
CA ALA A 119 22.83 9.27 -31.56
C ALA A 119 22.44 10.61 -32.18
N LYS A 120 21.69 10.58 -33.29
CA LYS A 120 21.02 11.76 -33.86
C LYS A 120 19.52 11.68 -33.65
N LEU A 121 18.85 12.82 -33.58
CA LEU A 121 17.40 12.92 -33.54
C LEU A 121 16.87 13.12 -34.96
N GLU A 122 16.14 12.13 -35.47
CA GLU A 122 15.48 12.21 -36.76
C GLU A 122 14.02 12.64 -36.61
N GLN A 123 13.57 13.49 -37.52
CA GLN A 123 12.15 13.82 -37.69
C GLN A 123 11.35 12.58 -38.14
N PRO A 124 10.03 12.54 -37.89
CA PRO A 124 9.18 11.43 -38.30
C PRO A 124 9.31 11.15 -39.81
N ALA A 125 9.54 9.89 -40.17
CA ALA A 125 9.47 9.47 -41.56
C ALA A 125 8.02 9.36 -42.03
N SER A 126 7.80 9.21 -43.34
CA SER A 126 6.46 8.94 -43.88
C SER A 126 5.84 7.71 -43.20
N GLY A 127 4.67 7.89 -42.58
CA GLY A 127 3.95 6.83 -41.88
C GLY A 127 4.32 6.65 -40.41
N GLU A 128 5.21 7.48 -39.86
CA GLU A 128 5.53 7.58 -38.44
C GLU A 128 5.05 8.94 -37.89
N SER A 129 4.65 8.98 -36.62
CA SER A 129 4.17 10.22 -35.97
C SER A 129 5.20 10.91 -35.08
N PHE A 130 6.32 10.24 -34.74
CA PHE A 130 7.22 10.66 -33.67
C PHE A 130 8.67 10.87 -34.14
N TYR A 131 9.37 11.82 -33.52
CA TYR A 131 10.82 11.95 -33.64
C TYR A 131 11.52 10.73 -33.04
N LYS A 132 12.62 10.26 -33.62
CA LYS A 132 13.34 9.08 -33.11
C LYS A 132 14.84 9.32 -32.98
N TRP A 133 15.39 8.86 -31.87
CA TRP A 133 16.84 8.74 -31.74
C TRP A 133 17.33 7.60 -32.63
N VAL A 134 18.40 7.82 -33.39
CA VAL A 134 19.10 6.80 -34.19
C VAL A 134 20.56 6.80 -33.79
N SER A 135 21.04 5.68 -33.23
CA SER A 135 22.44 5.54 -32.80
C SER A 135 23.39 5.49 -33.99
N TYR A 136 24.65 5.90 -33.79
CA TYR A 136 25.73 5.66 -34.76
C TYR A 136 26.55 4.42 -34.41
N ILE A 137 26.29 3.76 -33.28
CA ILE A 137 27.09 2.64 -32.81
C ILE A 137 26.15 1.46 -32.64
N TYR A 138 26.39 0.39 -33.40
CA TYR A 138 25.61 -0.84 -33.35
C TYR A 138 26.52 -2.05 -33.17
N ARG A 139 25.97 -3.09 -32.55
CA ARG A 139 26.54 -4.44 -32.56
C ARG A 139 25.58 -5.42 -33.23
N THR A 140 26.12 -6.52 -33.74
CA THR A 140 25.34 -7.74 -33.98
C THR A 140 25.15 -8.44 -32.64
N GLU A 141 23.90 -8.72 -32.29
CA GLU A 141 23.59 -9.71 -31.27
C GLU A 141 23.14 -10.99 -31.96
N SER A 142 23.66 -12.13 -31.49
CA SER A 142 23.31 -13.45 -31.98
C SER A 142 22.58 -14.23 -30.88
N PRO A 143 21.58 -15.06 -31.23
CA PRO A 143 20.84 -15.84 -30.27
C PRO A 143 21.77 -16.86 -29.57
N GLY A 144 21.60 -17.01 -28.25
CA GLY A 144 22.31 -18.02 -27.45
C GLY A 144 21.93 -19.47 -27.79
N VAL A 145 22.78 -20.43 -27.43
CA VAL A 145 22.51 -21.88 -27.57
C VAL A 145 21.96 -22.43 -26.24
N GLY A 146 20.72 -22.94 -26.20
CA GLY A 146 20.11 -23.50 -24.96
C GLY A 146 18.75 -24.17 -25.17
N ASP A 147 18.33 -25.00 -24.20
CA ASP A 147 17.11 -25.83 -24.22
C ASP A 147 15.90 -25.09 -23.61
N TRP A 148 15.31 -24.07 -24.25
CA TRP A 148 14.07 -23.44 -23.74
C TRP A 148 13.14 -22.93 -24.87
N PRO A 149 11.81 -22.86 -24.66
CA PRO A 149 10.85 -22.61 -25.74
C PRO A 149 10.72 -21.09 -26.02
N ASN A 150 11.22 -20.62 -27.17
CA ASN A 150 10.46 -20.05 -28.30
C ASN A 150 11.48 -19.68 -29.42
N SER A 151 11.47 -20.30 -30.60
CA SER A 151 10.60 -20.16 -31.80
C SER A 151 11.07 -19.19 -32.89
N GLY A 152 12.26 -18.58 -32.82
CA GLY A 152 12.71 -17.80 -33.99
C GLY A 152 14.03 -17.02 -33.94
N GLY A 153 14.84 -17.14 -32.88
CA GLY A 153 16.02 -16.27 -32.69
C GLY A 153 16.90 -16.13 -33.93
N ALA A 154 17.35 -14.90 -34.19
CA ALA A 154 18.11 -14.53 -35.38
C ALA A 154 19.18 -13.50 -35.03
N ASP A 155 20.20 -13.37 -35.88
CA ASP A 155 21.13 -12.25 -35.76
C ASP A 155 20.35 -10.94 -35.95
N VAL A 156 20.42 -10.06 -34.95
CA VAL A 156 19.75 -8.76 -34.94
C VAL A 156 20.73 -7.64 -34.62
N GLU A 157 20.26 -6.41 -34.80
CA GLU A 157 21.02 -5.22 -34.51
C GLU A 157 20.61 -4.65 -33.18
N GLN A 158 21.61 -4.23 -32.41
CA GLN A 158 21.38 -3.49 -31.18
C GLN A 158 22.26 -2.25 -31.17
N ALA A 159 21.64 -1.09 -30.92
CA ALA A 159 22.41 0.10 -30.63
C ALA A 159 23.27 -0.14 -29.37
N TYR A 160 24.45 0.46 -29.37
CA TYR A 160 25.52 0.09 -28.45
C TYR A 160 26.35 1.31 -28.05
N ARG A 161 27.38 1.05 -27.23
CA ARG A 161 28.35 2.03 -26.75
C ARG A 161 29.75 1.63 -27.15
N GLU A 162 30.67 2.58 -27.15
CA GLU A 162 32.09 2.33 -27.31
C GLU A 162 32.89 2.74 -26.07
N SER A 163 34.06 2.13 -25.91
CA SER A 163 35.05 2.47 -24.88
C SER A 163 36.49 2.32 -25.39
N ASN A 164 36.65 2.21 -26.71
CA ASN A 164 37.92 1.94 -27.39
C ASN A 164 38.50 3.18 -28.11
N GLY A 165 37.91 4.35 -27.92
CA GLY A 165 38.48 5.63 -28.34
C GLY A 165 39.62 6.09 -27.44
N THR A 166 39.96 7.37 -27.53
CA THR A 166 41.08 7.95 -26.77
C THR A 166 40.54 8.81 -25.63
N LEU A 167 40.56 8.27 -24.41
CA LEU A 167 40.30 9.02 -23.18
C LEU A 167 41.59 9.68 -22.68
N THR A 168 41.54 10.98 -22.42
CA THR A 168 42.61 11.78 -21.80
C THR A 168 42.11 12.32 -20.48
N ASP A 169 42.76 11.91 -19.39
CA ASP A 169 42.62 12.54 -18.06
C ASP A 169 43.60 13.72 -17.98
N ASN A 170 43.09 14.92 -17.73
CA ASN A 170 43.89 16.14 -17.63
C ASN A 170 44.52 16.32 -16.23
N ALA A 171 44.30 15.37 -15.31
CA ALA A 171 44.79 15.31 -13.95
C ALA A 171 44.30 16.46 -13.04
N ASP A 172 43.14 17.04 -13.37
CA ASP A 172 42.47 18.12 -12.62
C ASP A 172 40.96 17.89 -12.45
N GLY A 173 40.49 16.66 -12.69
CA GLY A 173 39.06 16.30 -12.69
C GLY A 173 38.37 16.49 -14.05
N SER A 174 39.05 17.12 -15.02
CA SER A 174 38.56 17.23 -16.39
C SER A 174 39.12 16.14 -17.31
N TYR A 175 38.29 15.71 -18.26
CA TYR A 175 38.58 14.64 -19.20
C TYR A 175 38.20 15.06 -20.62
N SER A 176 38.89 14.49 -21.60
CA SER A 176 38.57 14.61 -23.03
C SER A 176 38.52 13.22 -23.66
N TYR A 177 37.49 12.95 -24.45
CA TYR A 177 37.34 11.69 -25.19
C TYR A 177 37.16 11.95 -26.68
N VAL A 178 38.00 11.30 -27.48
CA VAL A 178 37.87 11.26 -28.94
C VAL A 178 37.36 9.89 -29.34
N PHE A 179 36.23 9.86 -30.05
CA PHE A 179 35.58 8.61 -30.44
C PHE A 179 36.44 7.79 -31.40
N ALA A 180 36.41 6.47 -31.26
CA ALA A 180 36.99 5.55 -32.24
C ALA A 180 36.08 5.44 -33.47
N THR A 181 34.77 5.45 -33.26
CA THR A 181 33.78 5.46 -34.34
C THR A 181 33.80 6.80 -35.07
N ASN A 182 34.01 6.74 -36.38
CA ASN A 182 33.80 7.87 -37.27
C ASN A 182 32.36 7.84 -37.81
N ILE A 183 31.57 8.86 -37.49
CA ILE A 183 30.12 8.85 -37.75
C ILE A 183 29.76 9.18 -39.20
N ALA A 184 30.70 9.60 -40.05
CA ALA A 184 30.40 10.03 -41.41
C ALA A 184 29.96 8.88 -42.34
N ASN A 185 30.37 7.64 -42.06
CA ASN A 185 30.14 6.48 -42.94
C ASN A 185 29.83 5.21 -42.14
N VAL A 186 28.85 5.28 -41.25
CA VAL A 186 28.40 4.12 -40.47
C VAL A 186 27.37 3.32 -41.26
N VAL A 187 27.48 2.00 -41.18
CA VAL A 187 26.43 1.07 -41.60
C VAL A 187 26.05 0.17 -40.44
N THR A 188 24.79 -0.24 -40.41
CA THR A 188 24.36 -1.23 -39.44
C THR A 188 24.93 -2.62 -39.78
N PRO A 189 25.27 -3.47 -38.78
CA PRO A 189 26.13 -4.63 -39.01
C PRO A 189 25.41 -5.86 -39.61
N VAL A 190 24.08 -5.95 -39.53
CA VAL A 190 23.28 -7.08 -40.05
C VAL A 190 22.60 -6.71 -41.37
N ALA A 191 21.84 -5.61 -41.37
CA ALA A 191 21.10 -5.13 -42.55
C ALA A 191 22.00 -4.38 -43.56
N GLY A 192 23.16 -3.87 -43.12
CA GLY A 192 24.03 -3.05 -43.97
C GLY A 192 23.43 -1.68 -44.29
N THR A 193 22.47 -1.21 -43.47
CA THR A 193 21.77 0.06 -43.70
C THR A 193 22.69 1.22 -43.37
N ALA A 194 22.87 2.15 -44.30
CA ALA A 194 23.69 3.34 -44.06
C ALA A 194 23.00 4.29 -43.07
N ILE A 195 23.75 4.73 -42.05
CA ILE A 195 23.32 5.75 -41.10
C ILE A 195 23.95 7.06 -41.53
N ALA A 196 23.15 7.93 -42.15
CA ALA A 196 23.64 9.20 -42.68
C ALA A 196 24.05 10.16 -41.55
N TYR A 197 25.20 10.80 -41.71
CA TYR A 197 25.60 11.93 -40.88
C TYR A 197 24.98 13.23 -41.40
N ASP A 198 24.07 13.82 -40.63
CA ASP A 198 23.44 15.10 -40.94
C ASP A 198 23.80 16.13 -39.87
N ARG A 199 24.63 17.09 -40.24
CA ARG A 199 25.17 18.10 -39.31
C ARG A 199 24.16 19.12 -38.82
N SER A 200 22.98 19.17 -39.44
CA SER A 200 21.91 20.10 -39.09
C SER A 200 20.94 19.53 -38.05
N LEU A 201 21.03 18.23 -37.73
CA LEU A 201 20.18 17.59 -36.74
C LEU A 201 20.78 17.64 -35.34
N THR A 202 19.92 17.65 -34.32
CA THR A 202 20.32 17.45 -32.93
C THR A 202 21.00 16.08 -32.76
N HIS A 203 22.14 16.07 -32.08
CA HIS A 203 22.88 14.88 -31.67
C HIS A 203 22.95 14.81 -30.16
N ARG A 204 22.87 13.60 -29.61
CA ARG A 204 23.08 13.31 -28.19
C ARG A 204 24.35 12.49 -28.02
N ILE A 205 25.27 12.94 -27.18
CA ILE A 205 26.34 12.10 -26.62
C ILE A 205 25.96 11.74 -25.20
N ALA A 206 26.08 10.47 -24.84
CA ALA A 206 25.97 10.02 -23.46
C ALA A 206 27.30 9.42 -22.97
N ILE A 207 27.60 9.66 -21.70
CA ILE A 207 28.79 9.19 -20.98
C ILE A 207 28.29 8.34 -19.82
N MET A 208 28.83 7.13 -19.69
CA MET A 208 28.49 6.16 -18.64
C MET A 208 29.77 5.79 -17.90
N MET A 209 29.77 5.91 -16.57
CA MET A 209 30.93 5.72 -15.71
C MET A 209 30.67 4.68 -14.63
N GLY A 210 31.65 3.80 -14.38
CA GLY A 210 31.67 2.90 -13.23
C GLY A 210 30.62 1.79 -13.29
N GLY A 211 29.74 1.75 -12.29
CA GLY A 211 28.61 0.83 -12.17
C GLY A 211 28.75 -0.15 -11.00
N HIS A 212 29.77 -1.01 -11.05
CA HIS A 212 30.08 -1.96 -9.97
C HIS A 212 31.25 -1.52 -9.09
N SER A 213 32.09 -0.59 -9.55
CA SER A 213 33.31 -0.19 -8.85
C SER A 213 33.75 1.21 -9.25
N GLY A 214 34.34 1.94 -8.30
CA GLY A 214 34.89 3.27 -8.52
C GLY A 214 33.83 4.34 -8.82
N PRO A 215 34.27 5.51 -9.33
CA PRO A 215 33.41 6.65 -9.64
C PRO A 215 32.28 6.26 -10.60
N THR A 216 31.04 6.36 -10.13
CA THR A 216 29.83 5.96 -10.84
C THR A 216 28.93 7.15 -11.09
N ALA A 217 28.66 7.41 -12.36
CA ALA A 217 27.82 8.51 -12.83
C ALA A 217 27.41 8.25 -14.28
N ASP A 218 26.39 8.96 -14.74
CA ASP A 218 26.18 9.17 -16.16
C ASP A 218 25.86 10.65 -16.43
N THR A 219 26.04 11.05 -17.69
CA THR A 219 25.72 12.40 -18.14
C THR A 219 25.52 12.41 -19.64
N TYR A 220 24.89 13.46 -20.17
CA TYR A 220 24.67 13.59 -21.59
C TYR A 220 24.71 15.06 -22.03
N VAL A 221 24.82 15.26 -23.34
CA VAL A 221 24.67 16.58 -23.96
C VAL A 221 23.96 16.45 -25.29
N ASP A 222 23.05 17.39 -25.56
CA ASP A 222 22.48 17.62 -26.87
C ASP A 222 23.19 18.78 -27.57
N PHE A 223 23.56 18.61 -28.83
CA PHE A 223 24.22 19.64 -29.63
C PHE A 223 23.94 19.47 -31.12
N VAL A 224 24.09 20.53 -31.92
CA VAL A 224 24.00 20.46 -33.38
C VAL A 224 25.41 20.61 -33.98
N PRO A 225 25.92 19.62 -34.76
CA PRO A 225 27.30 19.65 -35.28
C PRO A 225 27.67 20.82 -36.20
N ASP A 226 26.71 21.51 -36.79
CA ASP A 226 26.96 22.72 -37.58
C ASP A 226 27.11 24.01 -36.74
N GLY A 227 26.89 23.92 -35.42
CA GLY A 227 26.99 25.03 -34.47
C GLY A 227 25.71 25.84 -34.30
N SER A 228 24.60 25.43 -34.94
CA SER A 228 23.28 25.99 -34.64
C SER A 228 22.80 25.59 -33.23
N ALA A 229 21.80 26.32 -32.73
CA ALA A 229 21.18 25.98 -31.45
C ALA A 229 20.33 24.71 -31.60
N VAL A 230 20.29 23.90 -30.54
CA VAL A 230 19.35 22.77 -30.46
C VAL A 230 17.92 23.31 -30.54
N ALA A 231 17.22 22.96 -31.62
CA ALA A 231 15.85 23.37 -31.86
C ALA A 231 14.86 22.21 -31.68
N ASP A 232 15.26 21.02 -32.14
CA ASP A 232 14.46 19.80 -32.00
C ASP A 232 14.94 19.01 -30.77
N THR A 233 14.01 18.66 -29.88
CA THR A 233 14.26 17.83 -28.69
C THR A 233 13.35 16.61 -28.66
N ARG A 234 13.64 15.70 -27.71
CA ARG A 234 12.77 14.56 -27.39
C ARG A 234 12.87 14.22 -25.91
N ASN A 235 12.48 15.16 -25.06
CA ASN A 235 12.55 15.05 -23.60
C ASN A 235 11.15 14.82 -23.02
N ILE A 236 10.67 13.59 -23.09
CA ILE A 236 9.27 13.23 -22.79
C ILE A 236 9.05 12.92 -21.30
N ILE A 237 10.06 12.37 -20.62
CA ILE A 237 9.99 11.93 -19.22
C ILE A 237 11.29 12.36 -18.53
N ASP A 238 11.16 12.92 -17.33
CA ASP A 238 12.28 13.19 -16.43
C ASP A 238 12.66 11.95 -15.62
N THR A 239 13.96 11.73 -15.41
CA THR A 239 14.48 10.60 -14.61
C THR A 239 13.92 10.59 -13.18
N SER A 240 13.63 11.76 -12.61
CA SER A 240 13.06 11.90 -11.27
C SER A 240 11.71 11.21 -11.13
N SER A 241 10.90 11.15 -12.19
CA SER A 241 9.62 10.41 -12.19
C SER A 241 9.84 8.91 -11.97
N CYS A 242 10.93 8.35 -12.50
CA CYS A 242 11.32 6.96 -12.29
C CYS A 242 11.88 6.75 -10.88
N GLN A 243 12.75 7.66 -10.42
CA GLN A 243 13.37 7.60 -9.10
C GLN A 243 12.37 7.75 -7.96
N GLY A 244 11.21 8.39 -8.19
CA GLY A 244 10.09 8.39 -7.26
C GLY A 244 9.72 6.98 -6.79
N CYS A 245 9.80 5.98 -7.68
CA CYS A 245 9.62 4.57 -7.31
C CYS A 245 10.90 3.76 -7.17
N HIS A 246 11.90 4.00 -8.01
CA HIS A 246 13.10 3.16 -8.06
C HIS A 246 14.24 3.64 -7.17
N GLY A 247 14.12 4.80 -6.51
CA GLY A 247 15.16 5.38 -5.67
C GLY A 247 16.28 6.01 -6.51
N GLU A 248 16.84 7.11 -6.04
CA GLU A 248 17.89 7.84 -6.78
C GLU A 248 19.13 6.96 -7.00
N PHE A 249 19.59 6.27 -5.96
CA PHE A 249 20.79 5.44 -5.97
C PHE A 249 20.57 4.01 -6.48
N GLN A 250 19.31 3.64 -6.73
CA GLN A 250 18.91 2.29 -7.08
C GLN A 250 18.26 2.19 -8.47
N PHE A 251 17.81 3.31 -9.05
CA PHE A 251 17.45 3.40 -10.46
C PHE A 251 18.71 3.29 -11.33
N ALA A 252 19.10 2.06 -11.65
CA ALA A 252 20.36 1.79 -12.32
C ALA A 252 20.22 0.63 -13.33
N GLY A 253 20.62 0.88 -14.57
CA GLY A 253 20.58 -0.10 -15.67
C GLY A 253 21.89 -0.85 -15.85
N HIS A 254 21.82 -2.10 -16.35
CA HIS A 254 22.94 -2.87 -16.91
C HIS A 254 24.21 -2.98 -16.03
N GLY A 255 24.04 -3.14 -14.71
CA GLY A 255 25.16 -3.22 -13.77
C GLY A 255 25.50 -1.90 -13.09
N GLY A 256 24.74 -0.84 -13.36
CA GLY A 256 24.65 0.32 -12.49
C GLY A 256 25.37 1.58 -12.97
N ASP A 257 25.80 1.63 -14.23
CA ASP A 257 26.50 2.75 -14.89
C ASP A 257 25.57 3.61 -15.76
N ARG A 258 24.26 3.33 -15.77
CA ARG A 258 23.23 4.04 -16.54
C ARG A 258 22.11 4.41 -15.58
N LEU A 259 22.01 5.69 -15.28
CA LEU A 259 21.21 6.26 -14.20
C LEU A 259 20.14 7.23 -14.71
N GLN A 260 20.18 7.62 -15.99
CA GLN A 260 19.25 8.59 -16.58
C GLN A 260 18.54 8.07 -17.83
N VAL A 261 17.24 8.37 -17.96
CA VAL A 261 16.43 8.00 -19.13
C VAL A 261 17.02 8.58 -20.42
N ALA A 262 17.56 9.80 -20.35
CA ALA A 262 18.22 10.46 -21.47
C ALA A 262 19.43 9.68 -22.02
N VAL A 263 20.09 8.89 -21.18
CA VAL A 263 21.19 7.99 -21.54
C VAL A 263 20.62 6.68 -22.11
N CYS A 264 19.57 6.12 -21.53
CA CYS A 264 18.91 4.89 -22.00
C CYS A 264 18.50 4.98 -23.48
N VAL A 265 17.88 6.10 -23.87
CA VAL A 265 17.36 6.31 -25.24
C VAL A 265 18.44 6.47 -26.33
N THR A 266 19.72 6.47 -25.95
CA THR A 266 20.83 6.40 -26.93
C THR A 266 21.12 4.97 -27.41
N CYS A 267 20.60 3.96 -26.71
CA CYS A 267 20.65 2.54 -27.11
C CYS A 267 19.26 1.91 -27.26
N HIS A 268 18.27 2.30 -26.44
CA HIS A 268 16.90 1.79 -26.51
C HIS A 268 16.08 2.56 -27.56
N ASN A 269 16.52 2.42 -28.82
CA ASN A 269 16.01 3.11 -30.01
C ASN A 269 15.12 2.19 -30.85
N PRO A 270 14.24 2.73 -31.72
CA PRO A 270 13.54 1.92 -32.72
C PRO A 270 14.50 1.06 -33.55
N GLY A 271 14.16 -0.21 -33.74
CA GLY A 271 14.98 -1.18 -34.49
C GLY A 271 16.04 -1.92 -33.68
N THR A 272 16.20 -1.60 -32.39
CA THR A 272 17.00 -2.40 -31.45
C THR A 272 16.16 -3.56 -30.94
N ILE A 273 16.62 -4.79 -31.13
CA ILE A 273 15.83 -6.02 -30.86
C ILE A 273 16.62 -6.98 -29.96
N ASP A 274 15.94 -7.77 -29.12
CA ASP A 274 16.52 -8.91 -28.40
C ASP A 274 16.64 -10.13 -29.34
N ALA A 275 17.84 -10.66 -29.55
CA ALA A 275 18.08 -11.71 -30.55
C ALA A 275 17.35 -13.03 -30.23
N GLN A 276 17.02 -13.26 -28.96
CA GLN A 276 16.47 -14.51 -28.45
C GLN A 276 14.94 -14.51 -28.58
N SER A 277 14.29 -13.43 -28.15
CA SER A 277 12.83 -13.29 -28.18
C SER A 277 12.29 -12.60 -29.42
N LEU A 278 13.15 -11.86 -30.14
CA LEU A 278 12.78 -10.93 -31.20
C LEU A 278 11.90 -9.75 -30.74
N GLU A 279 11.79 -9.54 -29.42
CA GLU A 279 11.08 -8.41 -28.87
C GLU A 279 11.83 -7.10 -29.06
N SER A 280 11.06 -6.02 -29.18
CA SER A 280 11.62 -4.67 -29.30
C SER A 280 12.26 -4.22 -27.99
N LEU A 281 13.46 -3.67 -28.10
CA LEU A 281 14.17 -2.95 -27.03
C LEU A 281 14.01 -1.43 -27.16
N ASP A 282 13.15 -0.93 -28.05
CA ASP A 282 12.78 0.49 -28.09
C ASP A 282 12.21 0.91 -26.74
N MET A 283 12.72 2.00 -26.16
CA MET A 283 12.41 2.44 -24.80
C MET A 283 10.90 2.49 -24.55
N LYS A 284 10.13 3.04 -25.49
CA LYS A 284 8.66 3.17 -25.33
C LYS A 284 7.91 1.84 -25.36
N VAL A 285 8.45 0.83 -26.04
CA VAL A 285 7.83 -0.51 -26.07
C VAL A 285 8.22 -1.27 -24.81
N MET A 286 9.53 -1.31 -24.54
CA MET A 286 10.11 -2.06 -23.43
C MET A 286 9.58 -1.56 -22.09
N ILE A 287 9.60 -0.23 -21.84
CA ILE A 287 9.21 0.31 -20.53
C ILE A 287 7.73 0.08 -20.24
N HIS A 288 6.85 0.25 -21.24
CA HIS A 288 5.43 0.01 -21.08
C HIS A 288 5.14 -1.48 -20.86
N LYS A 289 5.76 -2.39 -21.63
CA LYS A 289 5.57 -3.84 -21.42
C LYS A 289 6.09 -4.34 -20.08
N ILE A 290 7.22 -3.81 -19.61
CA ILE A 290 7.77 -4.13 -18.29
C ILE A 290 6.81 -3.73 -17.17
N HIS A 291 6.26 -2.51 -17.21
CA HIS A 291 5.38 -2.00 -16.16
C HIS A 291 3.94 -2.51 -16.28
N ALA A 292 3.45 -2.75 -17.48
CA ALA A 292 2.16 -3.41 -17.68
C ALA A 292 2.22 -4.85 -17.16
N GLY A 293 3.32 -5.57 -17.38
CA GLY A 293 3.59 -6.85 -16.72
C GLY A 293 2.41 -7.82 -16.81
N GLY A 294 1.85 -8.22 -15.66
CA GLY A 294 0.66 -9.09 -15.57
C GLY A 294 -0.65 -8.48 -16.07
N GLU A 295 -0.71 -7.15 -16.22
CA GLU A 295 -1.85 -6.38 -16.72
C GLU A 295 -1.87 -6.29 -18.27
N LEU A 296 -0.90 -6.90 -18.97
CA LEU A 296 -0.91 -6.99 -20.43
C LEU A 296 -2.17 -7.70 -20.94
N ALA A 297 -2.79 -7.15 -21.99
CA ALA A 297 -4.04 -7.68 -22.53
C ALA A 297 -3.91 -9.14 -23.01
N SER A 298 -2.78 -9.49 -23.63
CA SER A 298 -2.47 -10.86 -24.03
C SER A 298 -2.43 -11.86 -22.87
N ILE A 299 -2.08 -11.42 -21.66
CA ILE A 299 -2.06 -12.27 -20.46
C ILE A 299 -3.48 -12.43 -19.92
N GLN A 300 -4.26 -11.34 -19.87
CA GLN A 300 -5.66 -11.37 -19.42
C GLN A 300 -6.49 -12.32 -20.28
N ASP A 301 -6.32 -12.29 -21.61
CA ASP A 301 -6.98 -13.21 -22.54
C ASP A 301 -6.66 -14.68 -22.23
N VAL A 302 -5.43 -15.00 -21.84
CA VAL A 302 -5.02 -16.37 -21.44
C VAL A 302 -5.67 -16.77 -20.12
N VAL A 303 -5.71 -15.87 -19.14
CA VAL A 303 -6.34 -16.18 -17.84
C VAL A 303 -7.83 -16.42 -18.02
N GLU A 304 -8.55 -15.57 -18.76
CA GLU A 304 -9.98 -15.73 -19.04
C GLU A 304 -10.30 -17.00 -19.85
N ALA A 305 -9.43 -17.36 -20.80
CA ALA A 305 -9.60 -18.57 -21.62
C ALA A 305 -9.27 -19.86 -20.86
N SER A 306 -8.41 -19.78 -19.84
CA SER A 306 -8.08 -20.90 -18.98
C SER A 306 -9.23 -21.14 -17.99
N THR A 307 -9.66 -22.39 -17.79
CA THR A 307 -10.52 -22.72 -16.64
C THR A 307 -9.75 -22.66 -15.31
N ALA A 308 -8.53 -22.13 -15.34
CA ALA A 308 -7.75 -21.90 -14.15
C ALA A 308 -8.15 -20.55 -13.59
N ASP A 309 -8.80 -20.55 -12.43
CA ASP A 309 -9.01 -19.36 -11.60
C ASP A 309 -7.68 -18.72 -11.10
N ASN A 310 -6.55 -19.17 -11.66
CA ASN A 310 -5.21 -18.89 -11.20
C ASN A 310 -4.16 -19.10 -12.32
N VAL A 311 -3.45 -18.03 -12.70
CA VAL A 311 -2.33 -18.04 -13.67
C VAL A 311 -1.20 -19.01 -13.29
N TRP A 312 -1.11 -19.42 -12.02
CA TRP A 312 -0.12 -20.37 -11.49
C TRP A 312 -0.41 -21.84 -11.82
N GLN A 313 -1.61 -22.17 -12.33
CA GLN A 313 -1.90 -23.50 -12.87
C GLN A 313 -1.55 -23.63 -14.36
N LEU A 314 -1.16 -22.53 -15.01
CA LEU A 314 -0.70 -22.55 -16.39
C LEU A 314 0.61 -23.33 -16.49
N THR A 315 0.69 -24.15 -17.52
CA THR A 315 1.86 -25.00 -17.77
C THR A 315 3.06 -24.14 -18.18
N ASP A 316 4.28 -24.65 -17.98
CA ASP A 316 5.51 -23.96 -18.39
C ASP A 316 5.56 -23.64 -19.90
N LEU A 317 4.75 -24.31 -20.72
CA LEU A 317 4.62 -24.03 -22.15
C LEU A 317 3.83 -22.74 -22.42
N GLU A 318 2.68 -22.53 -21.74
CA GLU A 318 1.91 -21.29 -21.86
C GLU A 318 2.68 -20.09 -21.29
N ARG A 319 3.49 -20.33 -20.24
CA ARG A 319 4.38 -19.32 -19.63
C ARG A 319 5.57 -18.93 -20.51
N ALA A 320 5.89 -19.72 -21.53
CA ALA A 320 7.01 -19.46 -22.41
C ALA A 320 6.69 -18.36 -23.45
N ASP A 321 5.40 -18.15 -23.74
CA ASP A 321 4.89 -17.19 -24.74
C ASP A 321 4.69 -15.76 -24.19
N PHE A 322 4.81 -15.55 -22.88
CA PHE A 322 4.73 -14.21 -22.29
C PHE A 322 5.98 -13.36 -22.58
N TYR A 323 5.78 -12.04 -22.59
CA TYR A 323 6.85 -11.05 -22.83
C TYR A 323 8.09 -11.33 -21.97
N ALA A 324 9.22 -11.53 -22.65
CA ALA A 324 10.50 -11.91 -22.06
C ALA A 324 11.67 -11.34 -22.88
N LEU A 325 12.77 -10.96 -22.21
CA LEU A 325 14.03 -10.55 -22.83
C LEU A 325 15.17 -11.34 -22.19
N TRP A 326 16.24 -11.54 -22.95
CA TRP A 326 17.40 -12.28 -22.51
C TRP A 326 18.54 -11.31 -22.17
N GLY A 327 18.78 -11.16 -20.87
CA GLY A 327 19.75 -10.23 -20.34
C GLY A 327 21.17 -10.79 -20.31
N TYR A 328 21.97 -10.25 -19.39
CA TYR A 328 23.36 -10.63 -19.19
C TYR A 328 23.52 -12.15 -19.04
N ARG A 329 24.45 -12.75 -19.81
CA ARG A 329 24.70 -14.21 -19.88
C ARG A 329 23.49 -15.04 -20.32
N ASN A 330 22.60 -14.50 -21.14
CA ASN A 330 21.38 -15.15 -21.64
C ASN A 330 20.44 -15.59 -20.50
N ASN A 331 20.41 -14.84 -19.40
CA ASN A 331 19.39 -15.05 -18.37
C ASN A 331 18.05 -14.54 -18.89
N LYS A 332 17.03 -15.41 -18.88
CA LYS A 332 15.67 -15.03 -19.24
C LYS A 332 15.09 -14.17 -18.13
N HIS A 333 14.66 -12.96 -18.48
CA HIS A 333 13.87 -12.08 -17.62
C HIS A 333 12.42 -12.10 -18.10
N THR A 334 11.49 -12.24 -17.17
CA THR A 334 10.04 -12.26 -17.45
C THR A 334 9.34 -11.25 -16.56
N TRP A 335 8.41 -10.48 -17.10
CA TRP A 335 7.73 -9.40 -16.38
C TRP A 335 6.24 -9.63 -16.14
N TRP A 336 5.69 -10.78 -16.52
CA TRP A 336 4.28 -11.11 -16.25
C TRP A 336 3.93 -11.18 -14.75
N LYS A 337 4.93 -11.21 -13.87
CA LYS A 337 4.78 -11.10 -12.40
C LYS A 337 4.90 -9.66 -11.89
N VAL A 338 5.34 -8.73 -12.73
CA VAL A 338 5.37 -7.32 -12.37
C VAL A 338 3.94 -6.79 -12.40
N GLU A 339 3.61 -6.02 -11.38
CA GLU A 339 2.40 -5.21 -11.32
C GLU A 339 2.83 -3.77 -11.08
N PHE A 340 2.15 -2.83 -11.72
CA PHE A 340 2.47 -1.43 -11.51
C PHE A 340 1.97 -1.02 -10.13
N PRO A 341 2.81 -0.45 -9.24
CA PRO A 341 2.38 -0.15 -7.87
C PRO A 341 1.28 0.93 -7.83
N ALA A 342 1.14 1.74 -8.87
CA ALA A 342 0.04 2.69 -9.01
C ALA A 342 -1.14 2.05 -9.79
N ILE A 343 -1.68 2.80 -10.75
CA ILE A 343 -2.64 2.34 -11.74
C ILE A 343 -1.99 2.51 -13.09
N ILE A 344 -1.91 1.46 -13.90
CA ILE A 344 -1.13 1.49 -15.15
C ILE A 344 -1.65 2.56 -16.12
N GLU A 345 -2.96 2.87 -16.08
CA GLU A 345 -3.55 3.94 -16.87
C GLU A 345 -3.26 5.34 -16.31
N ASN A 346 -2.65 5.47 -15.12
CA ASN A 346 -2.19 6.76 -14.62
C ASN A 346 -0.90 7.19 -15.34
N CYS A 347 -1.02 7.61 -16.60
CA CYS A 347 0.10 8.03 -17.44
C CYS A 347 0.96 9.12 -16.79
N THR A 348 0.31 9.99 -15.99
CA THR A 348 0.98 11.05 -15.22
C THR A 348 1.85 10.53 -14.09
N LYS A 349 1.96 9.22 -13.87
CA LYS A 349 3.02 8.67 -13.01
C LYS A 349 4.41 8.79 -13.62
N CYS A 350 4.53 8.65 -14.94
CA CYS A 350 5.79 8.83 -15.64
C CYS A 350 5.81 10.15 -16.44
N HIS A 351 4.71 10.47 -17.11
CA HIS A 351 4.56 11.65 -17.94
C HIS A 351 4.19 12.88 -17.10
N GLN A 352 5.21 13.50 -16.51
CA GLN A 352 5.09 14.66 -15.64
C GLN A 352 5.97 15.81 -16.16
N GLY A 353 5.67 17.03 -15.71
CA GLY A 353 6.43 18.23 -16.04
C GLY A 353 5.69 19.16 -17.01
N GLY A 354 6.40 20.17 -17.51
CA GLY A 354 5.84 21.19 -18.41
C GLY A 354 6.70 21.48 -19.64
N GLY A 355 7.57 20.54 -20.03
CA GLY A 355 8.39 20.66 -21.24
C GLY A 355 7.57 20.45 -22.52
N GLU A 356 8.05 20.99 -23.65
CA GLU A 356 7.33 20.95 -24.94
C GLU A 356 7.02 19.52 -25.43
N ASP A 357 7.86 18.55 -25.04
CA ASP A 357 7.74 17.15 -25.43
C ASP A 357 6.95 16.28 -24.43
N VAL A 358 6.61 16.81 -23.24
CA VAL A 358 6.03 16.02 -22.14
C VAL A 358 4.71 15.39 -22.58
N ASP A 359 3.83 16.17 -23.20
CA ASP A 359 2.50 15.73 -23.62
C ASP A 359 2.51 14.90 -24.92
N ASN A 360 3.67 14.45 -25.39
CA ASN A 360 3.74 13.54 -26.54
C ASN A 360 3.02 12.21 -26.27
N TRP A 361 2.84 11.80 -25.00
CA TRP A 361 2.10 10.59 -24.65
C TRP A 361 0.63 10.63 -25.09
N GLU A 362 0.00 11.80 -25.08
CA GLU A 362 -1.38 12.00 -25.53
C GLU A 362 -1.46 12.61 -26.95
N ASN A 363 -0.48 13.41 -27.36
CA ASN A 363 -0.53 14.14 -28.63
C ASN A 363 0.12 13.39 -29.81
N VAL A 364 0.99 12.41 -29.55
CA VAL A 364 1.75 11.68 -30.58
C VAL A 364 1.50 10.17 -30.47
N PRO A 365 0.25 9.70 -30.67
CA PRO A 365 -0.05 8.28 -30.66
C PRO A 365 0.68 7.55 -31.79
N SER A 366 1.18 6.36 -31.50
CA SER A 366 1.87 5.50 -32.46
C SER A 366 1.56 4.04 -32.17
N ARG A 367 1.54 3.21 -33.21
CA ARG A 367 1.25 1.77 -33.06
C ARG A 367 2.24 1.08 -32.12
N ALA A 368 3.51 1.49 -32.15
CA ALA A 368 4.54 0.97 -31.28
C ALA A 368 4.28 1.29 -29.79
N ALA A 369 3.87 2.53 -29.46
CA ALA A 369 3.56 2.89 -28.08
C ALA A 369 2.27 2.22 -27.58
N CYS A 370 1.19 2.30 -28.36
CA CYS A 370 -0.12 1.79 -27.96
C CYS A 370 -0.13 0.26 -27.90
N GLY A 371 0.48 -0.40 -28.89
CA GLY A 371 0.61 -1.86 -28.94
C GLY A 371 1.58 -2.45 -27.92
N ALA A 372 2.27 -1.62 -27.14
CA ALA A 372 3.08 -2.11 -26.03
C ALA A 372 2.19 -2.66 -24.90
N CYS A 373 1.12 -1.94 -24.53
CA CYS A 373 0.14 -2.40 -23.55
C CYS A 373 -1.06 -3.10 -24.20
N HIS A 374 -1.58 -2.56 -25.30
CA HIS A 374 -2.65 -3.18 -26.10
C HIS A 374 -2.08 -4.22 -27.07
N ASP A 375 -1.38 -5.19 -26.52
CA ASP A 375 -0.55 -6.13 -27.28
C ASP A 375 -1.32 -7.27 -27.95
N ASN A 376 -2.63 -7.33 -27.75
CA ASN A 376 -3.56 -8.16 -28.52
C ASN A 376 -4.18 -7.43 -29.72
N VAL A 377 -3.80 -6.17 -29.98
CA VAL A 377 -4.25 -5.40 -31.15
C VAL A 377 -3.33 -5.66 -32.35
N ASP A 378 -3.92 -6.13 -33.44
CA ASP A 378 -3.24 -6.24 -34.72
C ASP A 378 -3.65 -5.09 -35.64
N PHE A 379 -2.82 -4.06 -35.69
CA PHE A 379 -3.05 -2.88 -36.52
C PHE A 379 -3.05 -3.19 -38.03
N ALA A 380 -2.37 -4.25 -38.48
CA ALA A 380 -2.29 -4.60 -39.89
C ALA A 380 -3.55 -5.31 -40.39
N SER A 381 -4.18 -6.14 -39.56
CA SER A 381 -5.48 -6.76 -39.91
C SER A 381 -6.69 -5.95 -39.42
N GLY A 382 -6.48 -5.06 -38.45
CA GLY A 382 -7.54 -4.35 -37.73
C GLY A 382 -8.22 -5.20 -36.65
N VAL A 383 -7.73 -6.42 -36.37
CA VAL A 383 -8.26 -7.25 -35.28
C VAL A 383 -8.02 -6.53 -33.95
N ASN A 384 -9.07 -6.49 -33.13
CA ASN A 384 -9.12 -5.76 -31.85
C ASN A 384 -8.90 -4.25 -31.94
N HIS A 385 -8.88 -3.66 -33.15
CA HIS A 385 -8.86 -2.22 -33.36
C HIS A 385 -10.21 -1.75 -33.90
N GLY A 386 -11.01 -1.06 -33.09
CA GLY A 386 -12.37 -0.61 -33.47
C GLY A 386 -12.43 0.30 -34.71
N GLY A 387 -11.32 0.97 -35.03
CA GLY A 387 -11.15 1.78 -36.25
C GLY A 387 -10.79 0.98 -37.51
N GLY A 388 -10.60 -0.35 -37.40
CA GLY A 388 -10.14 -1.21 -38.48
C GLY A 388 -8.62 -1.15 -38.69
N GLN A 389 -8.16 -1.51 -39.88
CA GLN A 389 -6.75 -1.56 -40.24
C GLN A 389 -6.08 -0.17 -40.18
N ALA A 390 -4.87 -0.11 -39.61
CA ALA A 390 -4.03 1.08 -39.49
C ALA A 390 -2.57 0.76 -39.93
N ASP A 391 -2.29 0.96 -41.22
CA ASP A 391 -0.99 0.67 -41.83
C ASP A 391 0.07 1.77 -41.60
N SER A 392 -0.31 2.92 -41.07
CA SER A 392 0.60 4.00 -40.67
C SER A 392 0.14 4.74 -39.41
N ASP A 393 1.03 5.50 -38.78
CA ASP A 393 0.70 6.33 -37.61
C ASP A 393 0.05 7.68 -38.01
N ASP A 394 -0.02 8.02 -39.31
CA ASP A 394 -0.39 9.35 -39.82
C ASP A 394 -1.79 9.80 -39.38
N SER A 395 -2.69 8.85 -39.13
CA SER A 395 -4.10 9.12 -38.79
C SER A 395 -4.40 8.89 -37.31
N CYS A 396 -3.45 8.41 -36.50
CA CYS A 396 -3.71 8.09 -35.11
C CYS A 396 -4.18 9.32 -34.33
N ALA A 397 -3.50 10.46 -34.50
CA ALA A 397 -3.85 11.71 -33.81
C ALA A 397 -5.25 12.23 -34.20
N LEU A 398 -5.72 11.98 -35.43
CA LEU A 398 -7.07 12.39 -35.84
C LEU A 398 -8.16 11.80 -34.93
N CYS A 399 -7.94 10.58 -34.44
CA CYS A 399 -8.91 9.86 -33.61
C CYS A 399 -8.57 9.89 -32.11
N HIS A 400 -7.28 9.89 -31.75
CA HIS A 400 -6.84 9.57 -30.39
C HIS A 400 -6.16 10.73 -29.65
N SER A 401 -5.77 11.83 -30.31
CA SER A 401 -5.18 12.98 -29.58
C SER A 401 -6.26 13.84 -28.92
N PRO A 402 -5.92 14.64 -27.90
CA PRO A 402 -6.80 15.67 -27.38
C PRO A 402 -7.44 16.50 -28.51
N GLY A 403 -8.76 16.65 -28.50
CA GLY A 403 -9.51 17.38 -29.53
C GLY A 403 -9.64 16.67 -30.89
N GLY A 404 -9.24 15.40 -31.00
CA GLY A 404 -9.42 14.58 -32.20
C GLY A 404 -10.88 14.51 -32.66
N THR A 405 -11.11 14.64 -33.97
CA THR A 405 -12.46 14.67 -34.56
C THR A 405 -12.87 13.35 -35.20
N GLY A 406 -11.99 12.35 -35.19
CA GLY A 406 -12.19 11.05 -35.84
C GLY A 406 -13.13 10.10 -35.11
N GLY A 407 -13.65 10.49 -33.94
CA GLY A 407 -14.61 9.70 -33.17
C GLY A 407 -14.01 8.48 -32.43
N GLY A 408 -12.68 8.41 -32.32
CA GLY A 408 -12.00 7.46 -31.45
C GLY A 408 -11.97 7.92 -29.99
N PRO A 409 -11.68 7.01 -29.04
CA PRO A 409 -11.42 7.40 -27.66
C PRO A 409 -10.13 8.23 -27.60
N LEU A 410 -10.18 9.38 -26.93
CA LEU A 410 -9.01 10.23 -26.70
C LEU A 410 -8.11 9.57 -25.65
N VAL A 411 -6.79 9.58 -25.87
CA VAL A 411 -5.83 8.87 -25.00
C VAL A 411 -6.00 9.28 -23.53
N ALA A 412 -5.96 10.57 -23.23
CA ALA A 412 -6.05 11.06 -21.86
C ALA A 412 -7.38 10.70 -21.16
N GLU A 413 -8.50 10.80 -21.89
CA GLU A 413 -9.82 10.49 -21.35
C GLU A 413 -10.01 8.99 -21.12
N ALA A 414 -9.57 8.16 -22.07
CA ALA A 414 -9.70 6.70 -21.97
C ALA A 414 -8.81 6.08 -20.90
N HIS A 415 -7.68 6.72 -20.60
CA HIS A 415 -6.76 6.32 -19.53
C HIS A 415 -7.07 7.01 -18.19
N ASP A 416 -8.10 7.85 -18.09
CA ASP A 416 -8.56 8.35 -16.80
C ASP A 416 -9.40 7.29 -16.05
N TRP A 417 -8.71 6.42 -15.31
CA TRP A 417 -9.32 5.33 -14.54
C TRP A 417 -10.37 5.82 -13.53
N THR A 418 -10.28 7.08 -13.07
CA THR A 418 -11.24 7.65 -12.12
C THR A 418 -12.64 7.84 -12.72
N THR A 419 -12.74 7.85 -14.05
CA THR A 419 -14.01 7.99 -14.78
C THR A 419 -14.61 6.67 -15.26
N LYS A 420 -13.82 5.57 -15.21
CA LYS A 420 -14.27 4.23 -15.64
C LYS A 420 -15.40 3.66 -14.78
N ASP A 421 -15.42 4.03 -13.49
CA ASP A 421 -16.51 3.72 -12.58
C ASP A 421 -16.99 5.00 -11.91
N GLN A 422 -18.27 5.36 -12.13
CA GLN A 422 -18.86 6.59 -11.58
C GLN A 422 -18.84 6.64 -10.05
N ARG A 423 -18.67 5.49 -9.37
CA ARG A 423 -18.52 5.41 -7.91
C ARG A 423 -17.15 5.86 -7.39
N HIS A 424 -16.15 5.98 -8.26
CA HIS A 424 -14.84 6.56 -7.90
C HIS A 424 -14.86 8.09 -7.82
N ILE A 425 -15.88 8.70 -8.43
CA ILE A 425 -16.01 10.15 -8.48
C ILE A 425 -16.66 10.60 -7.17
N ALA A 426 -15.95 11.40 -6.39
CA ALA A 426 -16.51 12.02 -5.20
C ALA A 426 -17.76 12.83 -5.58
N GLU A 427 -18.81 12.75 -4.77
CA GLU A 427 -19.96 13.64 -4.89
C GLU A 427 -19.74 14.90 -4.07
N PHE A 428 -19.06 14.77 -2.93
CA PHE A 428 -18.86 15.85 -1.97
C PHE A 428 -17.38 16.12 -1.78
N ASP A 429 -16.98 17.38 -1.89
CA ASP A 429 -15.78 17.86 -1.20
C ASP A 429 -16.11 18.04 0.28
N VAL A 430 -15.22 17.55 1.13
CA VAL A 430 -15.43 17.47 2.57
C VAL A 430 -14.46 18.42 3.26
N ASP A 431 -15.01 19.41 3.96
CA ASP A 431 -14.29 20.19 4.95
C ASP A 431 -14.52 19.56 6.33
N LEU A 432 -13.43 19.14 6.96
CA LEU A 432 -13.44 18.44 8.25
C LEU A 432 -12.57 19.20 9.23
N THR A 433 -13.16 19.67 10.32
CA THR A 433 -12.45 20.42 11.35
C THR A 433 -12.78 19.89 12.74
N VAL A 434 -11.87 20.14 13.69
CA VAL A 434 -12.06 19.89 15.12
C VAL A 434 -12.01 21.23 15.83
N SER A 435 -12.88 21.44 16.84
CA SER A 435 -12.89 22.67 17.62
C SER A 435 -11.52 22.98 18.24
N ALA A 436 -11.26 24.25 18.53
CA ALA A 436 -10.04 24.62 19.24
C ALA A 436 -10.16 24.24 20.74
N PRO A 437 -9.08 23.73 21.36
CA PRO A 437 -9.03 23.50 22.81
C PRO A 437 -9.03 24.84 23.57
N ALA A 438 -9.40 24.83 24.85
CA ALA A 438 -9.55 26.08 25.61
C ALA A 438 -8.22 26.82 25.81
N ASN A 439 -7.11 26.08 25.85
CA ASN A 439 -5.75 26.63 25.93
C ASN A 439 -5.17 27.06 24.57
N GLY A 440 -5.84 26.72 23.46
CA GLY A 440 -5.42 27.05 22.09
C GLY A 440 -4.37 26.12 21.46
N GLU A 441 -3.88 25.10 22.16
CA GLU A 441 -2.83 24.20 21.68
C GLU A 441 -3.24 22.71 21.69
N TYR A 442 -3.79 22.21 22.80
CA TYR A 442 -4.19 20.80 22.95
C TYR A 442 -5.33 20.61 23.95
N PHE A 443 -6.16 19.59 23.74
CA PHE A 443 -7.24 19.25 24.66
C PHE A 443 -6.71 18.66 25.97
N ILE A 444 -7.39 18.98 27.08
CA ILE A 444 -7.10 18.46 28.41
C ILE A 444 -8.36 17.85 29.03
N ALA A 445 -8.18 17.08 30.10
CA ALA A 445 -9.29 16.49 30.85
C ALA A 445 -10.38 17.54 31.17
N GLY A 446 -11.62 17.14 30.92
CA GLY A 446 -12.86 17.92 31.02
C GLY A 446 -13.31 18.53 29.70
N GLU A 447 -12.46 18.55 28.67
CA GLU A 447 -12.81 19.13 27.36
C GLU A 447 -13.36 18.06 26.40
N THR A 448 -14.44 18.42 25.69
CA THR A 448 -15.06 17.62 24.62
C THR A 448 -14.75 18.24 23.25
N PRO A 449 -13.94 17.60 22.40
CA PRO A 449 -13.71 18.10 21.05
C PRO A 449 -15.00 18.02 20.21
N ILE A 450 -15.25 19.04 19.38
CA ILE A 450 -16.40 19.04 18.45
C ILE A 450 -15.87 18.87 17.04
N VAL A 451 -16.24 17.77 16.40
CA VAL A 451 -15.96 17.54 14.98
C VAL A 451 -17.03 18.24 14.15
N THR A 452 -16.61 19.05 13.18
CA THR A 452 -17.50 19.75 12.24
C THR A 452 -17.22 19.27 10.82
N VAL A 453 -18.25 18.80 10.13
CA VAL A 453 -18.24 18.36 8.74
C VAL A 453 -19.06 19.33 7.90
N ARG A 454 -18.45 19.90 6.85
CA ARG A 454 -19.15 20.65 5.81
C ARG A 454 -18.99 19.95 4.46
N LEU A 455 -20.06 19.93 3.68
CA LEU A 455 -20.14 19.23 2.42
C LEU A 455 -20.46 20.23 1.31
N THR A 456 -19.65 20.20 0.25
CA THR A 456 -19.91 20.94 -0.99
C THR A 456 -20.08 19.93 -2.12
N ASP A 457 -21.19 19.98 -2.84
CA ASP A 457 -21.40 19.14 -4.03
C ASP A 457 -20.39 19.55 -5.11
N VAL A 458 -19.64 18.56 -5.62
CA VAL A 458 -18.51 18.84 -6.53
C VAL A 458 -18.94 19.28 -7.93
N ASP A 459 -20.16 18.95 -8.37
CA ASP A 459 -20.65 19.30 -9.71
C ASP A 459 -21.23 20.71 -9.75
N THR A 460 -21.94 21.09 -8.70
CA THR A 460 -22.66 22.36 -8.58
C THR A 460 -21.84 23.42 -7.85
N GLY A 461 -20.90 23.01 -6.99
CA GLY A 461 -20.14 23.88 -6.12
C GLY A 461 -20.99 24.52 -5.00
N LEU A 462 -22.17 23.97 -4.72
CA LEU A 462 -23.09 24.47 -3.70
C LEU A 462 -22.93 23.69 -2.40
N GLU A 463 -23.09 24.37 -1.26
CA GLU A 463 -23.19 23.71 0.05
C GLU A 463 -24.47 22.86 0.11
N VAL A 464 -24.36 21.70 0.77
CA VAL A 464 -25.46 20.76 0.93
C VAL A 464 -26.48 21.28 1.96
N ASP A 465 -27.78 21.15 1.66
CA ASP A 465 -28.88 21.43 2.59
C ASP A 465 -29.16 20.21 3.48
N TYR A 466 -28.75 20.30 4.74
CA TYR A 466 -28.83 19.21 5.72
C TYR A 466 -30.25 18.89 6.21
N ASP A 467 -31.24 19.78 6.00
CA ASP A 467 -32.66 19.50 6.31
C ASP A 467 -33.31 18.57 5.30
N SER A 468 -32.85 18.66 4.05
CA SER A 468 -33.33 17.82 2.95
C SER A 468 -32.71 16.43 2.95
N MET A 469 -31.68 16.20 3.78
CA MET A 469 -30.96 14.95 3.88
C MET A 469 -31.76 13.89 4.66
N THR A 470 -32.39 12.98 3.93
CA THR A 470 -32.99 11.77 4.49
C THR A 470 -32.01 10.59 4.42
N SER A 471 -31.96 9.76 5.48
CA SER A 471 -31.42 8.40 5.31
C SER A 471 -32.36 7.67 4.36
N GLU A 472 -31.90 7.33 3.17
CA GLU A 472 -32.71 6.58 2.22
C GLU A 472 -33.02 5.19 2.78
N SER A 473 -34.30 4.93 3.00
CA SER A 473 -34.79 3.76 3.76
C SER A 473 -34.55 2.41 3.07
N ASN A 474 -34.00 2.42 1.85
CA ASN A 474 -33.76 1.23 1.05
C ASN A 474 -32.31 1.19 0.52
N SER A 475 -31.43 0.51 1.25
CA SER A 475 -30.04 0.26 0.86
C SER A 475 -29.86 -0.59 -0.42
N ALA A 476 -30.94 -1.00 -1.08
CA ALA A 476 -30.94 -1.71 -2.37
C ALA A 476 -31.41 -0.84 -3.54
N ALA A 477 -31.80 0.43 -3.30
CA ALA A 477 -32.22 1.39 -4.33
C ALA A 477 -31.10 2.36 -4.75
N GLU A 478 -30.07 2.50 -3.93
CA GLU A 478 -28.92 3.39 -4.15
C GLU A 478 -27.65 2.57 -4.28
N GLY A 479 -26.81 2.95 -5.24
CA GLY A 479 -25.68 2.15 -5.70
C GLY A 479 -25.73 2.04 -7.21
N CYS A 480 -24.58 2.16 -7.88
CA CYS A 480 -24.53 1.89 -9.32
C CYS A 480 -24.94 0.44 -9.58
N LEU A 481 -26.12 0.26 -10.18
CA LEU A 481 -26.57 -1.02 -10.70
C LEU A 481 -25.87 -1.27 -12.04
N PRO A 482 -25.83 -2.52 -12.55
CA PRO A 482 -25.28 -2.83 -13.86
C PRO A 482 -25.89 -1.99 -15.01
N ASP A 483 -27.12 -1.50 -14.84
CA ASP A 483 -27.86 -0.71 -15.83
C ASP A 483 -27.65 0.82 -15.67
N GLY A 484 -26.81 1.26 -14.74
CA GLY A 484 -26.46 2.67 -14.51
C GLY A 484 -26.59 3.11 -13.06
N CYS A 485 -26.03 4.29 -12.77
CA CYS A 485 -26.08 4.90 -11.44
C CYS A 485 -27.30 5.81 -11.28
N PRO A 486 -27.93 5.84 -10.08
CA PRO A 486 -28.95 6.84 -9.78
C PRO A 486 -28.38 8.28 -9.90
N PRO A 487 -29.22 9.27 -10.21
CA PRO A 487 -28.79 10.68 -10.25
C PRO A 487 -28.30 11.13 -8.87
N ARG A 488 -27.33 12.06 -8.83
CA ARG A 488 -26.93 12.73 -7.59
C ARG A 488 -28.12 13.49 -7.04
N ASP A 489 -28.44 13.27 -5.78
CA ASP A 489 -29.61 13.85 -5.13
C ASP A 489 -29.32 14.43 -3.75
N ASN A 490 -28.04 14.55 -3.39
CA ASN A 490 -27.55 14.99 -2.08
C ASN A 490 -27.95 14.08 -0.89
N ALA A 491 -28.44 12.86 -1.14
CA ALA A 491 -28.58 11.83 -0.11
C ALA A 491 -27.31 10.98 -0.03
N PHE A 492 -27.15 10.21 1.06
CA PHE A 492 -26.11 9.17 1.11
C PHE A 492 -26.57 7.98 1.95
N THR A 493 -26.23 6.78 1.49
CA THR A 493 -26.63 5.50 2.12
C THR A 493 -25.62 4.97 3.13
N ALA A 494 -24.36 5.42 3.05
CA ALA A 494 -23.33 5.05 4.01
C ALA A 494 -22.41 6.24 4.33
N SER A 495 -22.23 6.50 5.62
CA SER A 495 -21.24 7.46 6.12
C SER A 495 -20.63 6.94 7.40
N GLY A 496 -19.35 7.24 7.61
CA GLY A 496 -18.63 6.89 8.82
C GLY A 496 -17.79 8.06 9.30
N LEU A 497 -17.87 8.31 10.60
CA LEU A 497 -16.94 9.15 11.35
C LEU A 497 -16.07 8.23 12.19
N TYR A 498 -14.75 8.31 12.01
CA TYR A 498 -13.77 7.49 12.72
C TYR A 498 -12.92 8.40 13.59
N VAL A 499 -12.70 8.04 14.85
CA VAL A 499 -11.78 8.74 15.73
C VAL A 499 -10.86 7.73 16.38
N HIS A 500 -9.56 7.92 16.22
CA HIS A 500 -8.56 6.99 16.74
C HIS A 500 -7.26 7.69 17.12
N GLY A 501 -6.51 7.09 18.04
CA GLY A 501 -5.21 7.59 18.47
C GLY A 501 -4.83 7.14 19.89
N PRO A 502 -3.67 7.58 20.41
CA PRO A 502 -2.72 8.49 19.76
C PRO A 502 -1.99 7.81 18.58
N ARG A 503 -1.25 8.55 17.76
CA ARG A 503 -0.64 8.03 16.51
C ARG A 503 0.37 6.92 16.77
N ALA A 504 1.04 6.96 17.93
CA ALA A 504 1.93 5.91 18.42
C ALA A 504 1.20 4.61 18.83
N ARG A 505 -0.11 4.66 19.07
CA ARG A 505 -0.94 3.53 19.50
C ARG A 505 -2.38 3.70 19.01
N ARG A 506 -2.66 3.30 17.76
CA ARG A 506 -3.89 3.68 17.08
C ARG A 506 -5.04 2.76 17.46
N VAL A 507 -5.92 3.29 18.30
CA VAL A 507 -7.10 2.58 18.78
C VAL A 507 -8.32 3.46 18.65
N PRO A 508 -9.52 2.90 18.42
CA PRO A 508 -10.73 3.69 18.28
C PRO A 508 -11.08 4.31 19.64
N VAL A 509 -11.41 5.60 19.64
CA VAL A 509 -11.70 6.35 20.88
C VAL A 509 -12.82 7.36 20.67
N LEU A 510 -13.30 7.94 21.77
CA LEU A 510 -14.14 9.14 21.88
C LEU A 510 -15.50 9.16 21.16
N THR A 511 -15.86 8.09 20.48
CA THR A 511 -17.14 7.90 19.83
C THR A 511 -17.97 6.94 20.67
N THR A 512 -19.30 7.12 20.73
CA THR A 512 -20.15 6.31 21.62
C THR A 512 -19.98 4.81 21.41
N ALA A 513 -19.83 4.37 20.16
CA ALA A 513 -19.64 2.94 19.85
C ALA A 513 -18.19 2.43 20.05
N ALA A 514 -17.23 3.31 20.39
CA ALA A 514 -15.88 2.94 20.80
C ALA A 514 -15.77 2.74 22.32
N ARG A 515 -16.89 2.86 23.05
CA ARG A 515 -16.94 2.63 24.49
C ARG A 515 -17.16 1.14 24.77
N VAL A 516 -16.23 0.54 25.49
CA VAL A 516 -16.52 -0.69 26.24
C VAL A 516 -17.19 -0.27 27.54
N GLU A 517 -18.51 -0.39 27.59
CA GLU A 517 -19.30 0.04 28.74
C GLU A 517 -20.12 -1.10 29.34
N LEU A 518 -20.28 -1.02 30.66
CA LEU A 518 -21.23 -1.82 31.42
C LEU A 518 -22.26 -0.89 32.04
N LEU A 519 -23.50 -1.06 31.62
CA LEU A 519 -24.65 -0.32 32.16
C LEU A 519 -25.20 -1.06 33.39
N ALA A 520 -25.37 -0.33 34.49
CA ALA A 520 -26.07 -0.81 35.67
C ALA A 520 -27.54 -1.06 35.38
N LEU A 521 -28.24 -1.78 36.27
CA LEU A 521 -29.69 -1.97 36.20
C LEU A 521 -30.40 -0.61 36.17
N ALA A 522 -31.42 -0.48 35.32
CA ALA A 522 -32.22 0.73 35.16
C ALA A 522 -33.11 0.99 36.41
N GLN A 523 -32.51 1.56 37.47
CA GLN A 523 -33.16 1.78 38.76
C GLN A 523 -32.86 3.18 39.30
N ALA A 524 -33.78 3.73 40.09
CA ALA A 524 -33.60 5.03 40.73
C ALA A 524 -32.65 4.96 41.95
N SER A 525 -32.46 3.78 42.52
CA SER A 525 -31.61 3.51 43.67
C SER A 525 -31.32 2.02 43.80
N TYR A 526 -30.22 1.67 44.44
CA TYR A 526 -29.77 0.29 44.69
C TYR A 526 -29.73 0.01 46.21
N ASP A 527 -30.12 -1.20 46.63
CA ASP A 527 -29.96 -1.64 48.01
C ASP A 527 -28.57 -2.25 48.20
N VAL A 528 -27.67 -1.47 48.80
CA VAL A 528 -26.29 -1.87 49.11
C VAL A 528 -26.11 -2.23 50.59
N SER A 529 -27.18 -2.22 51.39
CA SER A 529 -27.13 -2.35 52.86
C SER A 529 -26.72 -3.75 53.36
N GLY A 530 -26.86 -4.76 52.50
CA GLY A 530 -26.54 -6.17 52.81
C GLY A 530 -25.36 -6.74 52.01
N ILE A 531 -24.67 -5.92 51.21
CA ILE A 531 -23.52 -6.34 50.40
C ILE A 531 -22.34 -6.68 51.32
N THR A 532 -21.74 -7.85 51.12
CA THR A 532 -20.61 -8.33 51.92
C THR A 532 -19.35 -8.60 51.11
N GLN A 533 -19.46 -8.69 49.77
CA GLN A 533 -18.34 -8.82 48.86
C GLN A 533 -18.11 -7.49 48.13
N THR A 534 -16.93 -7.35 47.54
CA THR A 534 -16.53 -6.17 46.77
C THR A 534 -17.22 -6.15 45.40
N LEU A 535 -17.31 -4.95 44.83
CA LEU A 535 -17.58 -4.78 43.41
C LEU A 535 -16.27 -5.06 42.67
N ASP A 536 -16.23 -6.18 41.96
CA ASP A 536 -15.02 -6.69 41.32
C ASP A 536 -15.13 -6.50 39.80
N VAL A 537 -14.22 -5.69 39.25
CA VAL A 537 -14.11 -5.36 37.83
C VAL A 537 -12.77 -5.84 37.31
N THR A 538 -12.80 -6.57 36.20
CA THR A 538 -11.62 -6.99 35.46
C THR A 538 -11.52 -6.12 34.20
N PHE A 539 -10.46 -5.32 34.13
CA PHE A 539 -10.09 -4.51 32.96
C PHE A 539 -9.02 -5.24 32.15
N ASP A 540 -9.13 -5.17 30.83
CA ASP A 540 -8.14 -5.68 29.87
C ASP A 540 -7.76 -7.15 30.17
N ASN A 541 -8.77 -7.98 30.42
CA ASN A 541 -8.64 -9.39 30.80
C ASN A 541 -7.72 -9.64 32.02
N GLY A 542 -7.67 -8.70 32.96
CA GLY A 542 -6.89 -8.80 34.19
C GLY A 542 -5.42 -8.42 34.01
N LYS A 543 -5.03 -7.91 32.83
CA LYS A 543 -3.65 -7.51 32.56
C LYS A 543 -3.21 -6.34 33.41
N ASP A 544 -2.12 -6.53 34.14
CA ASP A 544 -1.43 -5.47 34.88
C ASP A 544 -0.70 -4.53 33.91
N LEU A 545 -0.84 -3.22 34.12
CA LEU A 545 -0.11 -2.20 33.36
C LEU A 545 1.01 -1.61 34.19
N ILE A 546 2.09 -1.19 33.52
CA ILE A 546 3.14 -0.39 34.13
C ILE A 546 2.78 1.07 33.86
N ASP A 547 2.65 1.86 34.93
CA ASP A 547 2.38 3.29 34.85
C ASP A 547 3.48 4.01 34.04
N ALA A 548 3.09 4.53 32.87
CA ALA A 548 3.99 5.17 31.92
C ALA A 548 4.59 6.48 32.46
N ASP A 549 3.92 7.14 33.41
CA ASP A 549 4.33 8.44 33.92
C ASP A 549 5.43 8.36 35.01
N THR A 550 5.63 7.18 35.62
CA THR A 550 6.57 7.04 36.75
C THR A 550 7.86 6.30 36.44
N GLY A 551 7.94 5.60 35.29
CA GLY A 551 9.08 4.75 34.97
C GLY A 551 9.27 3.65 36.00
N LEU A 552 8.77 2.44 35.70
CA LEU A 552 9.15 1.19 36.37
C LEU A 552 8.77 1.01 37.86
N SER A 553 7.82 1.75 38.46
CA SER A 553 7.57 1.58 39.91
C SER A 553 6.12 1.43 40.41
N SER A 554 5.09 1.73 39.63
CA SER A 554 3.69 1.41 39.98
C SER A 554 3.09 0.41 38.98
N ILE A 555 2.62 -0.74 39.51
CA ILE A 555 1.77 -1.67 38.77
C ILE A 555 0.33 -1.21 38.95
N VAL A 556 -0.34 -0.89 37.86
CA VAL A 556 -1.78 -0.64 37.83
C VAL A 556 -2.47 -1.97 37.54
N ARG A 557 -3.18 -2.50 38.54
CA ARG A 557 -3.79 -3.84 38.44
C ARG A 557 -4.90 -3.90 37.40
N GLY A 558 -5.02 -5.01 36.67
CA GLY A 558 -6.15 -5.25 35.77
C GLY A 558 -7.41 -5.68 36.52
N ASP A 559 -7.25 -6.47 37.57
CA ASP A 559 -8.33 -6.81 38.50
C ASP A 559 -8.44 -5.76 39.61
N VAL A 560 -9.61 -5.15 39.72
CA VAL A 560 -9.92 -4.09 40.68
C VAL A 560 -11.12 -4.49 41.52
N SER A 561 -10.97 -4.38 42.84
CA SER A 561 -12.03 -4.63 43.82
C SER A 561 -12.35 -3.36 44.59
N VAL A 562 -13.59 -2.89 44.51
CA VAL A 562 -14.07 -1.71 45.26
C VAL A 562 -14.97 -2.15 46.41
N ASP A 563 -14.62 -1.76 47.63
CA ASP A 563 -15.43 -2.03 48.82
C ASP A 563 -16.56 -0.98 48.96
N LEU A 564 -17.74 -1.34 48.45
CA LEU A 564 -18.92 -0.49 48.55
C LEU A 564 -19.33 -0.23 50.01
N ALA A 565 -19.04 -1.13 50.95
CA ALA A 565 -19.39 -0.92 52.36
C ALA A 565 -18.52 0.17 53.02
N ALA A 566 -17.37 0.49 52.45
CA ALA A 566 -16.51 1.59 52.89
C ALA A 566 -16.97 2.97 52.40
N CYS A 567 -17.94 3.01 51.47
CA CYS A 567 -18.45 4.25 50.89
C CYS A 567 -19.50 4.94 51.78
N THR A 568 -19.71 6.23 51.54
CA THR A 568 -20.65 7.05 52.31
C THR A 568 -21.94 7.25 51.53
N TYR A 569 -23.05 6.72 52.05
CA TYR A 569 -24.39 6.87 51.48
C TYR A 569 -25.31 7.63 52.44
N VAL A 570 -26.28 8.36 51.88
CA VAL A 570 -27.38 8.96 52.65
C VAL A 570 -28.28 7.86 53.23
N ASP A 571 -28.62 6.85 52.43
CA ASP A 571 -29.34 5.64 52.85
C ASP A 571 -28.79 4.42 52.08
N PRO A 572 -28.05 3.51 52.73
CA PRO A 572 -27.51 2.32 52.07
C PRO A 572 -28.58 1.38 51.48
N ALA A 573 -29.84 1.44 51.93
CA ALA A 573 -30.91 0.66 51.33
C ALA A 573 -31.51 1.31 50.06
N ALA A 574 -31.10 2.54 49.76
CA ALA A 574 -31.56 3.34 48.63
C ALA A 574 -30.42 4.22 48.07
N ALA A 575 -29.23 3.66 47.91
CA ALA A 575 -28.08 4.37 47.36
C ALA A 575 -28.36 4.81 45.93
N THR A 576 -28.16 6.09 45.64
CA THR A 576 -28.41 6.66 44.31
C THR A 576 -27.30 6.29 43.33
N PRO A 577 -27.57 6.26 42.00
CA PRO A 577 -26.52 6.08 40.98
C PRO A 577 -25.32 7.02 41.17
N THR A 578 -25.58 8.28 41.54
CA THR A 578 -24.54 9.29 41.80
C THR A 578 -23.65 8.93 42.99
N GLU A 579 -24.22 8.46 44.11
CA GLU A 579 -23.42 8.09 45.28
C GLU A 579 -22.52 6.87 45.00
N ILE A 580 -23.00 5.92 44.18
CA ILE A 580 -22.19 4.77 43.76
C ILE A 580 -21.11 5.21 42.75
N MET A 581 -21.45 6.09 41.80
CA MET A 581 -20.48 6.68 40.87
C MET A 581 -19.34 7.39 41.61
N ASP A 582 -19.68 8.26 42.57
CA ASP A 582 -18.70 8.99 43.38
C ASP A 582 -17.83 8.04 44.22
N CYS A 583 -18.44 6.99 44.78
CA CYS A 583 -17.76 5.92 45.50
C CYS A 583 -16.71 5.22 44.62
N LEU A 584 -17.11 4.74 43.44
CA LEU A 584 -16.21 4.07 42.48
C LEU A 584 -15.05 4.97 42.06
N ASN A 585 -15.34 6.21 41.63
CA ASN A 585 -14.31 7.15 41.20
C ASN A 585 -13.39 7.65 42.33
N SER A 586 -13.80 7.49 43.59
CA SER A 586 -12.93 7.82 44.74
C SER A 586 -11.93 6.72 45.09
N ASP A 587 -12.16 5.49 44.63
CA ASP A 587 -11.22 4.39 44.79
C ASP A 587 -10.05 4.56 43.81
N ALA A 588 -8.82 4.61 44.34
CA ALA A 588 -7.64 4.90 43.53
C ALA A 588 -7.27 3.76 42.56
N ALA A 589 -7.61 2.51 42.87
CA ALA A 589 -7.34 1.39 41.97
C ALA A 589 -8.34 1.38 40.81
N PHE A 590 -9.62 1.64 41.09
CA PHE A 590 -10.65 1.82 40.06
C PHE A 590 -10.39 3.04 39.20
N ALA A 591 -10.16 4.21 39.80
CA ALA A 591 -9.89 5.45 39.06
C ALA A 591 -8.60 5.40 38.24
N ALA A 592 -7.73 4.41 38.45
CA ALA A 592 -6.55 4.20 37.61
C ALA A 592 -6.84 3.39 36.33
N ARG A 593 -7.98 2.68 36.25
CA ARG A 593 -8.33 1.80 35.11
C ARG A 593 -9.68 2.04 34.48
N GLY A 594 -10.65 2.50 35.27
CA GLY A 594 -12.02 2.72 34.85
C GLY A 594 -12.52 4.12 35.15
N ILE A 595 -13.70 4.40 34.62
CA ILE A 595 -14.52 5.57 34.95
C ILE A 595 -15.92 5.08 35.26
N ALA A 596 -16.46 5.51 36.39
CA ALA A 596 -17.88 5.45 36.66
C ALA A 596 -18.51 6.77 36.25
N TYR A 597 -19.63 6.72 35.53
CA TYR A 597 -20.36 7.92 35.13
C TYR A 597 -21.86 7.66 35.12
N LEU A 598 -22.65 8.72 34.99
CA LEU A 598 -24.05 8.58 34.63
C LEU A 598 -24.16 8.66 33.12
N ASP A 599 -24.68 7.60 32.51
CA ASP A 599 -24.90 7.57 31.07
C ASP A 599 -25.83 8.73 30.65
N GLU A 600 -25.39 9.48 29.64
CA GLU A 600 -26.04 10.72 29.23
C GLU A 600 -27.44 10.47 28.67
N ALA A 601 -27.66 9.31 28.05
CA ALA A 601 -28.92 8.91 27.42
C ALA A 601 -29.95 8.37 28.43
N THR A 602 -29.50 7.52 29.35
CA THR A 602 -30.37 6.72 30.23
C THR A 602 -30.35 7.18 31.68
N SER A 603 -29.39 8.04 32.06
CA SER A 603 -29.08 8.40 33.45
C SER A 603 -28.74 7.20 34.36
N GLN A 604 -28.47 6.03 33.78
CA GLN A 604 -28.02 4.84 34.51
C GLN A 604 -26.57 5.03 34.95
N LEU A 605 -26.19 4.43 36.08
CA LEU A 605 -24.78 4.25 36.39
C LEU A 605 -24.12 3.41 35.30
N ALA A 606 -22.96 3.82 34.84
CA ALA A 606 -22.17 3.11 33.84
C ALA A 606 -20.72 3.03 34.29
N ILE A 607 -20.04 1.95 33.92
CA ILE A 607 -18.59 1.80 34.04
C ILE A 607 -18.01 1.65 32.64
N ARG A 608 -16.93 2.37 32.34
CA ARG A 608 -16.12 2.14 31.13
C ARG A 608 -14.64 2.00 31.45
N SER A 609 -13.90 1.29 30.59
CA SER A 609 -12.43 1.27 30.64
C SER A 609 -11.86 2.63 30.24
N ARG A 610 -10.70 2.97 30.81
CA ARG A 610 -9.88 4.13 30.39
C ARG A 610 -9.11 3.87 29.10
N ASN A 611 -9.19 2.64 28.56
CA ASN A 611 -8.47 2.23 27.36
C ASN A 611 -6.96 2.48 27.44
N LEU A 612 -6.36 2.16 28.60
CA LEU A 612 -4.92 2.29 28.83
C LEU A 612 -4.13 1.02 28.48
N GLY A 613 -4.78 -0.15 28.39
CA GLY A 613 -4.17 -1.43 28.04
C GLY A 613 -4.21 -1.75 26.53
N ASP A 614 -3.56 -2.84 26.13
CA ASP A 614 -3.51 -3.28 24.72
C ASP A 614 -4.79 -4.01 24.29
N PHE A 615 -5.59 -4.41 25.27
CA PHE A 615 -6.80 -5.19 25.08
C PHE A 615 -7.96 -4.50 25.77
N TYR A 616 -9.01 -4.13 25.05
CA TYR A 616 -10.09 -3.33 25.63
C TYR A 616 -11.26 -4.22 26.02
N THR A 617 -11.20 -4.77 27.23
CA THR A 617 -12.30 -5.55 27.80
C THR A 617 -12.66 -5.10 29.19
N LEU A 618 -13.92 -5.34 29.50
CA LEU A 618 -14.51 -5.02 30.80
C LEU A 618 -15.39 -6.19 31.22
N GLN A 619 -15.06 -6.78 32.36
CA GLN A 619 -15.82 -7.90 32.91
C GLN A 619 -16.14 -7.67 34.38
N LEU A 620 -17.31 -8.13 34.80
CA LEU A 620 -17.72 -8.17 36.20
C LEU A 620 -17.66 -9.61 36.72
N ALA A 621 -17.07 -9.80 37.89
CA ALA A 621 -17.13 -11.08 38.59
C ALA A 621 -18.54 -11.36 39.14
N ASP A 622 -18.83 -12.61 39.48
CA ASP A 622 -20.10 -13.02 40.12
C ASP A 622 -20.05 -12.74 41.64
N THR A 623 -20.25 -11.47 42.02
CA THR A 623 -20.33 -11.02 43.43
C THR A 623 -21.72 -10.51 43.79
N ASP A 624 -22.04 -10.47 45.09
CA ASP A 624 -23.32 -9.90 45.56
C ASP A 624 -23.43 -8.40 45.24
N ALA A 625 -22.32 -7.67 45.25
CA ALA A 625 -22.24 -6.27 44.82
C ALA A 625 -22.54 -6.10 43.33
N ASN A 626 -21.90 -6.91 42.48
CA ASN A 626 -22.10 -6.84 41.03
C ASN A 626 -23.54 -7.20 40.67
N THR A 627 -24.10 -8.26 41.26
CA THR A 627 -25.49 -8.68 41.01
C THR A 627 -26.52 -7.67 41.50
N ALA A 628 -26.22 -6.92 42.56
CA ALA A 628 -27.13 -5.89 43.09
C ALA A 628 -27.22 -4.65 42.19
N ILE A 629 -26.14 -4.33 41.46
CA ILE A 629 -26.02 -3.08 40.70
C ILE A 629 -26.12 -3.33 39.19
N PHE A 630 -25.58 -4.44 38.68
CA PHE A 630 -25.47 -4.78 37.26
C PHE A 630 -26.18 -6.10 36.94
N ASP A 631 -26.77 -6.21 35.73
CA ASP A 631 -27.42 -7.45 35.23
C ASP A 631 -26.47 -8.31 34.37
N ASN A 632 -25.28 -7.78 34.05
CA ASN A 632 -24.44 -8.30 32.99
C ASN A 632 -23.09 -8.79 33.56
N THR A 633 -22.94 -10.11 33.74
CA THR A 633 -21.66 -10.77 34.06
C THR A 633 -20.88 -11.16 32.81
N THR A 634 -21.40 -10.86 31.62
CA THR A 634 -20.76 -11.18 30.35
C THR A 634 -19.65 -10.18 30.06
N GLU A 635 -18.45 -10.69 29.80
CA GLU A 635 -17.32 -9.88 29.31
C GLU A 635 -17.77 -9.00 28.14
N GLN A 636 -17.57 -7.71 28.29
CA GLN A 636 -17.73 -6.74 27.21
C GLN A 636 -16.38 -6.57 26.54
N ILE A 637 -16.38 -6.71 25.23
CA ILE A 637 -15.24 -6.47 24.36
C ILE A 637 -15.65 -5.34 23.44
N MET A 638 -14.69 -4.51 23.01
CA MET A 638 -14.91 -3.55 21.92
C MET A 638 -15.68 -4.22 20.77
N GLY A 639 -16.92 -3.79 20.56
CA GLY A 639 -17.81 -4.37 19.57
C GLY A 639 -17.59 -3.76 18.19
N GLY A 640 -16.81 -4.44 17.33
CA GLY A 640 -16.89 -4.27 15.88
C GLY A 640 -16.10 -3.10 15.25
N PHE A 641 -15.64 -3.39 14.03
CA PHE A 641 -14.65 -2.72 13.19
C PHE A 641 -14.92 -1.29 12.72
N THR A 642 -16.07 -0.72 13.06
CA THR A 642 -16.54 0.52 12.44
C THR A 642 -17.39 1.27 13.43
N VAL A 643 -16.76 2.23 14.10
CA VAL A 643 -17.47 3.14 15.00
C VAL A 643 -18.11 4.27 14.18
N SER A 644 -18.87 3.90 13.15
CA SER A 644 -19.51 4.86 12.26
C SER A 644 -20.74 5.44 12.94
N VAL A 645 -20.65 6.67 13.44
CA VAL A 645 -21.86 7.49 13.56
C VAL A 645 -22.34 7.73 12.13
N ALA A 646 -23.46 7.12 11.76
CA ALA A 646 -24.08 7.39 10.48
C ALA A 646 -24.50 8.87 10.47
N LEU A 647 -23.89 9.67 9.61
CA LEU A 647 -24.21 11.09 9.42
C LEU A 647 -25.57 11.28 8.72
N ALA A 648 -26.23 10.19 8.26
CA ALA A 648 -27.51 10.21 7.54
C ALA A 648 -28.73 9.92 8.44
N GLY A 649 -29.81 10.68 8.23
CA GLY A 649 -31.17 10.44 8.75
C GLY A 649 -31.35 10.29 10.26
N PRO A 650 -32.56 9.94 10.75
CA PRO A 650 -32.86 9.72 12.16
C PRO A 650 -32.36 8.33 12.58
N VAL A 651 -31.04 8.11 12.51
CA VAL A 651 -30.40 6.99 13.19
C VAL A 651 -30.42 7.28 14.69
N PRO A 652 -30.51 6.28 15.58
CA PRO A 652 -30.40 6.52 17.00
C PRO A 652 -29.09 7.24 17.27
N ASP A 653 -29.17 8.51 17.60
CA ASP A 653 -28.18 9.21 18.40
C ASP A 653 -28.65 9.08 19.85
N PRO A 654 -28.51 7.89 20.48
CA PRO A 654 -29.05 7.66 21.81
C PRO A 654 -28.48 8.68 22.81
N ALA A 655 -27.27 9.19 22.57
CA ALA A 655 -26.59 10.15 23.43
C ALA A 655 -26.88 11.64 23.09
N GLY A 656 -27.52 11.96 21.96
CA GLY A 656 -27.84 13.33 21.57
C GLY A 656 -26.63 14.21 21.19
N LYS A 657 -25.52 13.61 20.74
CA LYS A 657 -24.25 14.29 20.43
C LYS A 657 -24.15 14.84 19.00
N LEU A 658 -25.09 14.50 18.13
CA LEU A 658 -25.12 14.93 16.74
C LEU A 658 -26.00 16.19 16.60
N THR A 659 -25.40 17.28 16.14
CA THR A 659 -26.12 18.52 15.79
C THR A 659 -26.07 18.73 14.28
N ARG A 660 -27.19 19.08 13.66
CA ARG A 660 -27.26 19.49 12.25
C ARG A 660 -27.69 20.95 12.18
N ASP A 661 -26.88 21.79 11.52
CA ASP A 661 -27.30 23.12 11.09
C ASP A 661 -27.64 23.05 9.61
N ASN A 662 -28.90 23.30 9.33
CA ASN A 662 -29.63 23.13 8.07
C ASN A 662 -28.95 23.80 6.85
N THR A 663 -27.97 24.69 7.05
CA THR A 663 -27.27 25.37 5.94
C THR A 663 -25.75 25.43 6.06
N ASN A 664 -25.13 24.81 7.06
CA ASN A 664 -23.70 25.03 7.29
C ASN A 664 -22.88 23.79 7.65
N TYR A 665 -23.39 22.88 8.47
CA TYR A 665 -22.57 21.79 8.98
C TYR A 665 -23.35 20.64 9.63
N ILE A 666 -22.65 19.52 9.75
CA ILE A 666 -22.93 18.46 10.73
C ILE A 666 -21.87 18.55 11.82
N GLN A 667 -22.29 18.57 13.08
CA GLN A 667 -21.40 18.55 14.24
C GLN A 667 -21.62 17.30 15.06
N TYR A 668 -20.52 16.71 15.52
CA TYR A 668 -20.52 15.61 16.47
C TYR A 668 -19.64 15.99 17.66
N GLU A 669 -20.24 16.06 18.84
CA GLU A 669 -19.51 16.25 20.09
C GLU A 669 -18.87 14.92 20.50
N LEU A 670 -17.54 14.89 20.53
CA LEU A 670 -16.79 13.74 21.01
C LEU A 670 -16.90 13.62 22.53
N ASP A 671 -16.59 12.44 23.04
CA ASP A 671 -16.45 12.25 24.47
C ASP A 671 -15.32 13.10 25.06
N PRO A 672 -15.36 13.38 26.37
CA PRO A 672 -14.27 14.07 27.04
C PRO A 672 -12.94 13.33 26.87
N VAL A 673 -11.85 14.08 26.70
CA VAL A 673 -10.50 13.51 26.53
C VAL A 673 -9.84 13.08 27.85
N ASP A 674 -10.62 12.93 28.92
CA ASP A 674 -10.16 12.79 30.31
C ASP A 674 -8.99 11.83 30.49
N ASP A 675 -9.04 10.70 29.78
CA ASP A 675 -8.16 9.55 30.02
C ASP A 675 -7.40 9.12 28.77
N LEU A 676 -7.32 10.02 27.80
CA LEU A 676 -6.52 9.83 26.60
C LEU A 676 -5.05 10.13 26.90
N GLN A 677 -4.16 9.28 26.38
CA GLN A 677 -2.72 9.50 26.45
C GLN A 677 -2.34 10.78 25.69
N PRO A 678 -1.32 11.53 26.14
CA PRO A 678 -0.81 12.64 25.36
C PRO A 678 -0.37 12.20 23.97
N GLY A 679 -0.81 12.88 22.91
CA GLY A 679 -0.51 12.47 21.55
C GLY A 679 -1.36 13.15 20.47
N THR A 680 -1.12 12.73 19.23
CA THR A 680 -1.86 13.16 18.05
C THR A 680 -2.98 12.17 17.76
N TYR A 681 -4.19 12.69 17.64
CA TYR A 681 -5.39 11.93 17.35
C TYR A 681 -5.91 12.27 15.97
N MET A 682 -6.50 11.26 15.32
CA MET A 682 -7.00 11.33 13.96
C MET A 682 -8.53 11.27 13.96
N VAL A 683 -9.12 12.10 13.10
CA VAL A 683 -10.54 12.06 12.75
C VAL A 683 -10.65 11.80 11.26
N GLY A 684 -11.33 10.73 10.87
CA GLY A 684 -11.62 10.37 9.47
C GLY A 684 -13.12 10.49 9.18
N VAL A 685 -13.49 11.06 8.04
CA VAL A 685 -14.86 11.00 7.52
C VAL A 685 -14.86 10.31 6.17
N GLU A 686 -15.82 9.42 5.98
CA GLU A 686 -16.03 8.69 4.73
C GLU A 686 -17.49 8.72 4.35
N ILE A 687 -17.80 9.08 3.11
CA ILE A 687 -19.18 9.20 2.62
C ILE A 687 -19.30 8.47 1.27
N ALA A 688 -20.39 7.72 1.15
CA ALA A 688 -20.81 7.04 -0.07
C ALA A 688 -22.28 7.33 -0.36
N ASP A 689 -22.51 7.91 -1.52
CA ASP A 689 -23.84 8.02 -2.13
C ASP A 689 -24.06 6.85 -3.10
N ARG A 690 -23.54 6.95 -4.33
CA ARG A 690 -23.55 5.89 -5.37
C ARG A 690 -22.72 4.64 -5.03
N GLY A 691 -22.01 4.67 -3.92
CA GLY A 691 -20.91 3.78 -3.62
C GLY A 691 -21.29 2.32 -3.44
N ARG A 692 -22.47 2.04 -2.90
CA ARG A 692 -22.81 0.73 -2.31
C ARG A 692 -23.64 -0.14 -3.24
N ALA A 693 -22.99 -0.98 -4.04
CA ALA A 693 -23.67 -2.01 -4.82
C ALA A 693 -24.09 -3.22 -3.95
N SER A 694 -23.33 -3.52 -2.88
CA SER A 694 -23.66 -4.57 -1.89
C SER A 694 -22.96 -4.32 -0.54
N THR A 695 -23.16 -5.20 0.45
CA THR A 695 -22.40 -5.17 1.72
C THR A 695 -20.90 -5.35 1.55
N SER A 696 -20.46 -5.98 0.45
CA SER A 696 -19.06 -6.29 0.15
C SER A 696 -18.53 -5.56 -1.09
N ASP A 697 -19.33 -4.71 -1.71
CA ASP A 697 -18.95 -3.85 -2.83
C ASP A 697 -19.51 -2.45 -2.56
N TYR A 698 -18.72 -1.64 -1.89
CA TYR A 698 -19.06 -0.27 -1.52
C TYR A 698 -17.85 0.66 -1.71
N LYS A 699 -18.09 1.85 -2.25
CA LYS A 699 -17.05 2.85 -2.52
C LYS A 699 -17.36 4.15 -1.80
N THR A 700 -16.43 4.61 -0.98
CA THR A 700 -16.54 5.89 -0.25
C THR A 700 -15.59 6.92 -0.84
N PRO A 701 -15.90 7.52 -2.01
CA PRO A 701 -14.97 8.43 -2.70
C PRO A 701 -14.79 9.78 -2.00
N SER A 702 -15.76 10.20 -1.18
CA SER A 702 -15.68 11.43 -0.40
C SER A 702 -15.01 11.11 0.94
N VAL A 703 -13.71 11.41 1.07
CA VAL A 703 -12.92 11.11 2.27
C VAL A 703 -12.13 12.32 2.74
N LYS A 704 -12.07 12.53 4.06
CA LYS A 704 -11.22 13.55 4.68
C LYS A 704 -10.64 13.07 5.99
N LYS A 705 -9.47 13.60 6.34
CA LYS A 705 -8.77 13.41 7.62
C LYS A 705 -8.56 14.76 8.28
N ALA A 706 -8.67 14.81 9.60
CA ALA A 706 -8.27 15.94 10.43
C ALA A 706 -7.51 15.41 11.66
N TYR A 707 -6.70 16.27 12.25
CA TYR A 707 -5.87 15.92 13.41
C TYR A 707 -6.15 16.86 14.56
N PHE A 708 -6.03 16.36 15.78
CA PHE A 708 -6.06 17.19 16.98
C PHE A 708 -5.09 16.63 18.03
N GLN A 709 -4.70 17.47 18.97
CA GLN A 709 -3.74 17.11 20.00
C GLN A 709 -4.43 16.96 21.36
N VAL A 710 -3.98 15.98 22.14
CA VAL A 710 -4.39 15.79 23.53
C VAL A 710 -3.15 15.79 24.41
N GLY A 711 -3.19 16.47 25.55
CA GLY A 711 -2.13 16.44 26.58
C GLY A 711 -0.77 17.09 26.20
N GLN A 712 -0.49 17.32 24.92
CA GLN A 712 0.73 17.94 24.43
C GLN A 712 0.48 18.73 23.14
N ALA A 713 1.27 19.78 22.87
CA ALA A 713 1.14 20.56 21.64
C ALA A 713 1.88 19.95 20.42
N ALA A 714 2.89 19.12 20.69
CA ALA A 714 3.74 18.56 19.64
C ALA A 714 3.00 17.44 18.90
N GLU A 715 2.96 17.55 17.57
CA GLU A 715 2.44 16.48 16.73
C GLU A 715 3.40 15.28 16.76
N GLU A 716 2.84 14.09 17.00
CA GLU A 716 3.58 12.84 16.90
C GLU A 716 3.91 12.58 15.43
N PRO A 717 5.14 12.19 15.09
CA PRO A 717 5.47 11.84 13.71
C PRO A 717 4.71 10.59 13.23
N ALA A 718 4.44 10.51 11.92
CA ALA A 718 3.84 9.34 11.29
C ALA A 718 4.70 8.09 11.47
N ILE A 719 4.12 6.89 11.54
CA ILE A 719 4.90 5.64 11.58
C ILE A 719 5.61 5.42 10.25
N ALA A 720 4.93 5.70 9.14
CA ALA A 720 5.46 5.64 7.79
C ALA A 720 4.80 6.73 6.93
N ASN A 721 5.51 7.22 5.92
CA ASN A 721 5.05 8.22 4.96
C ASN A 721 5.50 7.87 3.53
N ASN A 722 5.47 8.84 2.61
CA ASN A 722 6.04 8.74 1.26
C ASN A 722 5.44 7.62 0.36
N CYS A 723 4.25 7.11 0.69
CA CYS A 723 3.55 6.09 -0.11
C CYS A 723 3.14 6.63 -1.48
N ASP A 724 2.81 7.92 -1.55
CA ASP A 724 2.42 8.64 -2.77
C ASP A 724 3.50 8.65 -3.85
N SER A 725 4.78 8.63 -3.47
CA SER A 725 5.91 8.54 -4.39
C SER A 725 5.71 7.47 -5.46
N CYS A 726 5.27 6.28 -5.04
CA CYS A 726 4.88 5.20 -5.93
C CYS A 726 3.40 5.14 -6.26
N HIS A 727 2.51 5.40 -5.30
CA HIS A 727 1.11 5.05 -5.47
C HIS A 727 0.25 6.19 -6.05
N GLN A 728 0.65 7.47 -5.98
CA GLN A 728 -0.19 8.63 -6.35
C GLN A 728 0.49 9.64 -7.29
N GLY A 729 -0.13 9.98 -8.42
CA GLY A 729 0.38 10.97 -9.36
C GLY A 729 0.24 12.41 -8.84
N PRO A 730 0.86 13.41 -9.51
CA PRO A 730 0.86 14.80 -9.05
C PRO A 730 -0.52 15.43 -8.92
N SER A 731 -1.52 14.88 -9.61
CA SER A 731 -2.93 15.30 -9.53
C SER A 731 -3.67 14.79 -8.28
N GLY A 732 -2.99 14.05 -7.40
CA GLY A 732 -3.62 13.42 -6.24
C GLY A 732 -4.38 12.14 -6.58
N LYS A 733 -4.43 11.72 -7.84
CA LYS A 733 -5.01 10.43 -8.26
C LYS A 733 -4.01 9.31 -8.01
N GLY A 734 -4.42 8.24 -7.34
CA GLY A 734 -3.49 7.15 -7.00
C GLY A 734 -4.16 5.79 -6.83
N PHE A 735 -3.32 4.80 -6.52
CA PHE A 735 -3.73 3.43 -6.26
C PHE A 735 -4.71 3.35 -5.08
N VAL A 736 -5.66 2.43 -5.22
CA VAL A 736 -6.70 2.14 -4.24
C VAL A 736 -6.59 0.66 -3.87
N LEU A 737 -6.17 0.37 -2.64
CA LEU A 737 -5.80 -0.98 -2.17
C LEU A 737 -6.97 -1.99 -2.15
N ASP A 738 -8.21 -1.54 -2.33
CA ASP A 738 -9.38 -2.41 -2.49
C ASP A 738 -10.48 -1.72 -3.31
N PHE A 739 -10.39 -1.84 -4.64
CA PHE A 739 -11.35 -1.26 -5.58
C PHE A 739 -12.82 -1.67 -5.36
N TYR A 740 -13.12 -2.74 -4.63
CA TYR A 740 -14.53 -3.10 -4.37
C TYR A 740 -15.04 -2.51 -3.06
N ARG A 741 -14.20 -2.40 -2.03
CA ARG A 741 -14.69 -2.07 -0.67
C ARG A 741 -14.27 -0.71 -0.14
N HIS A 742 -13.18 -0.12 -0.61
CA HIS A 742 -12.66 1.10 0.00
C HIS A 742 -12.00 1.98 -1.05
N ASN A 743 -12.59 3.15 -1.34
CA ASN A 743 -11.94 4.15 -2.20
C ASN A 743 -10.91 4.96 -1.38
N LYS A 744 -9.79 4.30 -1.05
CA LYS A 744 -8.70 4.83 -0.22
C LYS A 744 -7.48 5.02 -1.08
N ILE A 745 -7.23 6.25 -1.48
CA ILE A 745 -6.02 6.59 -2.21
C ILE A 745 -4.83 6.40 -1.26
N PHE A 746 -3.83 5.65 -1.73
CA PHE A 746 -2.56 5.51 -1.02
C PHE A 746 -1.73 6.80 -1.16
N ASP A 747 -2.06 7.80 -0.34
CA ASP A 747 -1.34 9.07 -0.19
C ASP A 747 -0.24 8.99 0.91
N HIS A 748 0.52 10.08 1.12
CA HIS A 748 1.57 10.15 2.15
C HIS A 748 1.07 9.92 3.59
N THR A 749 -0.24 10.00 3.84
CA THR A 749 -0.92 9.74 5.13
C THR A 749 -1.82 8.51 5.06
N ALA A 750 -1.61 7.61 4.08
CA ALA A 750 -2.44 6.43 3.89
C ALA A 750 -2.51 5.56 5.14
N VAL A 751 -1.41 5.47 5.90
CA VAL A 751 -1.37 4.69 7.15
C VAL A 751 -2.33 5.28 8.19
N ASP A 752 -2.42 6.62 8.32
CA ASP A 752 -3.40 7.30 9.20
C ASP A 752 -4.84 6.96 8.84
N GLN A 753 -5.12 6.76 7.56
CA GLN A 753 -6.43 6.37 7.08
C GLN A 753 -6.72 4.89 7.30
N CYS A 754 -5.80 4.02 6.91
CA CYS A 754 -5.99 2.57 6.98
C CYS A 754 -5.91 2.04 8.41
N GLY A 755 -5.05 2.64 9.25
CA GLY A 755 -4.85 2.25 10.64
C GLY A 755 -6.11 2.37 11.50
N GLN A 756 -7.09 3.17 11.10
CA GLN A 756 -8.37 3.26 11.81
C GLN A 756 -9.11 1.90 11.88
N CYS A 757 -8.92 1.03 10.88
CA CYS A 757 -9.59 -0.29 10.77
C CYS A 757 -8.62 -1.47 10.70
N HIS A 758 -7.39 -1.22 10.23
CA HIS A 758 -6.40 -2.26 9.95
C HIS A 758 -5.21 -2.23 10.90
N ASP A 759 -5.24 -1.44 11.97
CA ASP A 759 -4.21 -1.57 13.01
C ASP A 759 -4.50 -2.74 13.96
N TYR A 760 -3.47 -3.16 14.68
CA TYR A 760 -3.47 -4.30 15.58
C TYR A 760 -4.41 -4.05 16.78
N GLN A 761 -5.61 -4.62 16.77
CA GLN A 761 -6.63 -4.36 17.80
C GLN A 761 -7.26 -5.63 18.37
N SER A 762 -7.72 -5.52 19.62
CA SER A 762 -8.32 -6.62 20.36
C SER A 762 -9.60 -7.16 19.69
N GLY A 763 -9.63 -8.44 19.30
CA GLY A 763 -10.80 -9.09 18.70
C GLY A 763 -11.09 -8.72 17.24
N SER A 764 -10.25 -7.90 16.61
CA SER A 764 -10.44 -7.44 15.21
C SER A 764 -9.74 -8.36 14.19
N SER A 765 -8.73 -9.11 14.59
CA SER A 765 -8.08 -10.07 13.71
C SER A 765 -8.20 -11.49 14.25
N ALA A 766 -9.31 -12.15 13.92
CA ALA A 766 -9.20 -13.60 13.74
C ALA A 766 -8.14 -13.83 12.64
N GLY A 767 -7.32 -14.87 12.73
CA GLY A 767 -6.51 -15.32 11.59
C GLY A 767 -7.39 -15.62 10.36
N ASP A 768 -6.80 -16.10 9.27
CA ASP A 768 -7.61 -16.79 8.26
C ASP A 768 -8.46 -17.85 9.00
N PRO A 769 -9.81 -17.79 8.97
CA PRO A 769 -10.64 -18.76 9.65
C PRO A 769 -10.43 -20.18 9.11
N ASN A 770 -9.77 -20.33 7.95
CA ASN A 770 -9.38 -21.61 7.37
C ASN A 770 -7.93 -22.02 7.71
N SER A 771 -7.16 -21.18 8.41
CA SER A 771 -5.82 -21.55 8.86
C SER A 771 -5.89 -22.41 10.12
N SER A 772 -5.18 -23.54 10.10
CA SER A 772 -5.13 -24.46 11.23
C SER A 772 -4.27 -23.97 12.40
N ASP A 773 -3.47 -22.92 12.20
CA ASP A 773 -2.59 -22.35 13.21
C ASP A 773 -2.85 -20.87 13.50
N GLY A 774 -3.72 -20.19 12.76
CA GLY A 774 -4.07 -18.78 12.97
C GLY A 774 -3.03 -17.77 12.49
N TRP A 775 -1.79 -18.17 12.14
CA TRP A 775 -0.67 -17.24 11.83
C TRP A 775 -0.62 -16.78 10.36
N ASN A 776 -1.54 -17.25 9.52
CA ASN A 776 -1.63 -16.89 8.11
C ASN A 776 -2.55 -15.69 7.94
N GLY A 777 -2.18 -14.72 7.09
CA GLY A 777 -2.94 -13.46 7.04
C GLY A 777 -2.13 -12.19 7.16
N SER A 778 -2.17 -11.34 6.14
CA SER A 778 -1.66 -9.97 6.27
C SER A 778 -2.76 -8.97 6.71
N ARG A 779 -3.47 -9.22 7.82
CA ARG A 779 -4.58 -8.33 8.23
C ARG A 779 -4.12 -7.01 8.87
N PRO A 780 -3.16 -7.02 9.83
CA PRO A 780 -2.60 -5.77 10.35
C PRO A 780 -1.86 -5.00 9.27
N ILE A 781 -2.04 -3.69 9.21
CA ILE A 781 -1.51 -2.82 8.15
C ILE A 781 0.02 -2.89 8.09
N GLY A 782 0.70 -2.94 9.25
CA GLY A 782 2.14 -3.11 9.34
C GLY A 782 2.60 -4.40 8.66
N ARG A 783 1.93 -5.54 8.91
CA ARG A 783 2.24 -6.81 8.24
C ARG A 783 1.90 -6.76 6.76
N ARG A 784 0.76 -6.18 6.39
CA ARG A 784 0.26 -6.07 5.01
C ARG A 784 1.20 -5.32 4.10
N VAL A 785 1.59 -4.11 4.50
CA VAL A 785 2.52 -3.30 3.72
C VAL A 785 3.82 -4.06 3.51
N HIS A 786 4.39 -4.64 4.57
CA HIS A 786 5.65 -5.40 4.46
C HIS A 786 5.50 -6.66 3.59
N ALA A 787 4.42 -7.44 3.76
CA ALA A 787 4.18 -8.67 3.01
C ALA A 787 3.98 -8.43 1.51
N ILE A 788 3.22 -7.40 1.14
CA ILE A 788 2.98 -7.08 -0.28
C ILE A 788 4.27 -6.60 -0.95
N HIS A 789 5.05 -5.76 -0.28
CA HIS A 789 6.30 -5.25 -0.86
C HIS A 789 7.42 -6.31 -0.88
N TYR A 790 7.46 -7.24 0.09
CA TYR A 790 8.38 -8.37 0.01
C TYR A 790 7.92 -9.42 -1.02
N GLY A 791 6.60 -9.56 -1.17
CA GLY A 791 5.90 -10.20 -2.29
C GLY A 791 6.60 -11.43 -2.84
N SER A 792 7.21 -11.29 -4.03
CA SER A 792 7.87 -12.39 -4.73
C SER A 792 9.12 -12.98 -4.09
N SER A 793 9.64 -12.34 -3.06
CA SER A 793 10.76 -12.83 -2.26
C SER A 793 10.31 -13.69 -1.06
N LEU A 794 9.01 -13.80 -0.81
CA LEU A 794 8.43 -14.65 0.24
C LEU A 794 8.64 -16.14 -0.05
N ASN A 795 8.75 -16.94 1.01
CA ASN A 795 8.77 -18.40 0.90
C ASN A 795 7.34 -18.94 0.65
N TYR A 796 6.34 -18.28 1.23
CA TYR A 796 4.93 -18.65 1.18
C TYR A 796 4.05 -17.41 0.86
N PRO A 797 4.23 -16.76 -0.31
CA PRO A 797 3.53 -15.51 -0.65
C PRO A 797 2.01 -15.59 -0.52
N LEU A 798 1.40 -16.68 -1.01
CA LEU A 798 -0.05 -16.89 -0.93
C LEU A 798 -0.56 -16.95 0.52
N LEU A 799 0.24 -17.53 1.42
CA LEU A 799 -0.10 -17.73 2.82
C LEU A 799 0.11 -16.46 3.65
N THR A 800 1.25 -15.80 3.42
CA THR A 800 1.69 -14.62 4.16
C THR A 800 0.86 -13.40 3.78
N VAL A 801 0.69 -13.15 2.48
CA VAL A 801 -0.20 -12.08 2.01
C VAL A 801 -1.66 -12.45 2.26
N ASN A 802 -1.98 -13.76 2.26
CA ASN A 802 -3.33 -14.30 2.46
C ASN A 802 -4.34 -13.75 1.45
N TYR A 803 -3.90 -13.69 0.20
CA TYR A 803 -4.70 -13.28 -0.93
C TYR A 803 -4.39 -14.22 -2.10
N SER A 804 -5.15 -15.30 -2.18
CA SER A 804 -5.49 -16.01 -3.42
C SER A 804 -6.67 -16.92 -3.16
N ASN A 805 -7.48 -17.15 -4.20
CA ASN A 805 -8.72 -17.93 -4.24
C ASN A 805 -9.97 -17.11 -3.86
N ASN A 806 -10.67 -16.62 -4.91
CA ASN A 806 -11.92 -15.84 -4.93
C ASN A 806 -11.81 -14.30 -5.01
N ASP A 807 -10.72 -13.73 -5.54
CA ASP A 807 -10.75 -12.31 -5.98
C ASP A 807 -11.75 -12.17 -7.14
N PRO A 808 -12.71 -11.23 -7.09
CA PRO A 808 -13.57 -10.95 -8.24
C PRO A 808 -12.83 -10.32 -9.43
N VAL A 809 -11.57 -9.89 -9.27
CA VAL A 809 -10.70 -9.40 -10.35
C VAL A 809 -9.69 -10.47 -10.73
N THR A 810 -9.88 -11.02 -11.92
CA THR A 810 -8.87 -11.78 -12.66
C THR A 810 -7.57 -10.96 -12.73
N GLY A 811 -6.44 -11.57 -12.35
CA GLY A 811 -5.11 -10.99 -12.61
C GLY A 811 -4.49 -10.13 -11.50
N ARG A 812 -5.10 -9.95 -10.32
CA ARG A 812 -4.40 -9.36 -9.16
C ARG A 812 -3.46 -10.37 -8.50
N ASN A 813 -2.18 -10.22 -8.81
CA ASN A 813 -1.07 -11.04 -8.38
C ASN A 813 -0.22 -10.31 -7.33
N TRP A 814 -0.51 -10.59 -6.06
CA TRP A 814 0.23 -10.04 -4.92
C TRP A 814 1.68 -10.59 -4.76
N ASP A 815 2.19 -11.28 -5.78
CA ASP A 815 3.60 -11.63 -5.99
C ASP A 815 4.39 -10.41 -6.53
N ILE A 816 4.15 -9.23 -5.96
CA ILE A 816 4.73 -7.96 -6.42
C ILE A 816 6.23 -7.97 -6.10
N THR A 817 7.04 -7.44 -7.02
CA THR A 817 8.45 -7.18 -6.76
C THR A 817 8.62 -5.71 -6.43
N PHE A 818 9.08 -5.38 -5.22
CA PHE A 818 9.40 -4.00 -4.86
C PHE A 818 10.45 -3.43 -5.84
N PRO A 819 10.27 -2.22 -6.38
CA PRO A 819 11.18 -1.64 -7.37
C PRO A 819 12.57 -1.24 -6.84
N ARG A 820 12.81 -1.46 -5.54
CA ARG A 820 14.03 -1.15 -4.78
C ARG A 820 14.47 -2.34 -3.93
N ASP A 821 15.65 -2.24 -3.34
CA ASP A 821 16.07 -3.07 -2.23
C ASP A 821 15.17 -2.79 -1.02
N ILE A 822 14.36 -3.79 -0.65
CA ILE A 822 13.39 -3.69 0.44
C ILE A 822 14.02 -3.43 1.81
N ARG A 823 15.35 -3.58 1.94
CA ARG A 823 16.07 -3.27 3.17
C ARG A 823 16.32 -1.77 3.35
N GLU A 824 16.07 -0.94 2.34
CA GLU A 824 16.08 0.53 2.44
C GLU A 824 14.78 1.04 3.11
N CYS A 825 14.68 0.78 4.42
CA CYS A 825 13.48 1.09 5.21
C CYS A 825 13.12 2.59 5.17
N GLU A 826 14.11 3.47 5.03
CA GLU A 826 13.95 4.93 4.96
C GLU A 826 13.10 5.38 3.75
N THR A 827 12.89 4.51 2.75
CA THR A 827 11.93 4.78 1.66
C THR A 827 10.53 5.07 2.18
N CYS A 828 10.11 4.37 3.24
CA CYS A 828 8.80 4.54 3.88
C CYS A 828 8.90 5.09 5.31
N HIS A 829 10.08 4.98 5.93
CA HIS A 829 10.38 5.42 7.29
C HIS A 829 11.42 6.56 7.29
N THR A 830 11.09 7.65 6.59
CA THR A 830 11.98 8.80 6.39
C THR A 830 12.44 9.39 7.74
N ASP A 831 13.75 9.58 7.89
CA ASP A 831 14.35 10.14 9.10
C ASP A 831 13.85 11.57 9.35
N GLY A 832 13.55 11.89 10.61
CA GLY A 832 13.01 13.19 11.02
C GLY A 832 11.56 13.49 10.61
N GLU A 833 10.97 12.72 9.69
CA GLU A 833 9.56 12.86 9.28
C GLU A 833 8.66 11.77 9.86
N THR A 834 9.25 10.61 10.15
CA THR A 834 8.57 9.47 10.77
C THR A 834 9.07 9.20 12.19
N SER A 835 8.36 8.36 12.93
CA SER A 835 8.63 8.09 14.35
C SER A 835 9.96 7.40 14.62
N GLY A 836 10.61 6.84 13.60
CA GLY A 836 11.79 5.98 13.78
C GLY A 836 11.49 4.67 14.51
N SER A 837 10.23 4.35 14.79
CA SER A 837 9.84 3.18 15.58
C SER A 837 10.22 1.86 14.92
N TRP A 838 10.46 1.85 13.61
CA TRP A 838 10.98 0.68 12.90
C TRP A 838 12.36 0.23 13.40
N ILE A 839 13.14 1.14 14.01
CA ILE A 839 14.45 0.86 14.62
C ILE A 839 14.28 0.45 16.08
N THR A 840 13.45 1.17 16.83
CA THR A 840 13.41 1.09 18.30
C THR A 840 12.31 0.19 18.85
N ASN A 841 11.36 -0.22 18.01
CA ASN A 841 10.19 -1.00 18.39
C ASN A 841 10.02 -2.21 17.46
N ALA A 842 10.95 -3.17 17.57
CA ALA A 842 10.86 -4.43 16.87
C ALA A 842 9.62 -5.22 17.34
N SER A 843 8.78 -5.63 16.39
CA SER A 843 7.57 -6.42 16.65
C SER A 843 7.39 -7.47 15.55
N ARG A 844 6.73 -8.59 15.88
CA ARG A 844 6.54 -9.69 14.93
C ARG A 844 5.66 -9.31 13.75
N SER A 845 4.77 -8.34 13.89
CA SER A 845 3.79 -7.96 12.86
C SER A 845 4.49 -7.52 11.56
N PRO A 846 5.32 -6.46 11.53
CA PRO A 846 6.09 -6.11 10.34
C PRO A 846 7.11 -7.19 9.96
N CYS A 847 7.81 -7.80 10.94
CA CYS A 847 8.84 -8.81 10.65
C CYS A 847 8.27 -10.05 9.95
N SER A 848 7.12 -10.57 10.38
CA SER A 848 6.42 -11.71 9.75
C SER A 848 5.80 -11.37 8.40
N GLY A 849 5.77 -10.10 8.02
CA GLY A 849 5.44 -9.66 6.68
C GLY A 849 6.53 -10.06 5.68
N CYS A 850 7.80 -9.91 6.04
CA CYS A 850 8.94 -10.21 5.15
C CYS A 850 9.61 -11.57 5.46
N HIS A 851 9.61 -12.01 6.72
CA HIS A 851 10.31 -13.19 7.17
C HIS A 851 9.33 -14.34 7.45
N ASP A 852 8.95 -15.06 6.39
CA ASP A 852 7.88 -16.07 6.47
C ASP A 852 8.38 -17.53 6.42
N SER A 853 9.68 -17.76 6.35
CA SER A 853 10.23 -19.13 6.40
C SER A 853 9.77 -19.89 7.65
N ASP A 854 9.72 -21.21 7.59
CA ASP A 854 9.37 -22.06 8.75
C ASP A 854 10.18 -21.70 10.00
N SER A 855 11.48 -21.40 9.81
CA SER A 855 12.38 -21.03 10.91
C SER A 855 12.07 -19.66 11.51
N ALA A 856 11.75 -18.67 10.68
CA ALA A 856 11.39 -17.33 11.12
C ALA A 856 10.03 -17.36 11.83
N THR A 857 9.04 -18.05 11.25
CA THR A 857 7.72 -18.23 11.85
C THR A 857 7.81 -18.96 13.19
N ALA A 858 8.62 -20.01 13.29
CA ALA A 858 8.87 -20.70 14.56
C ALA A 858 9.55 -19.78 15.60
N HIS A 859 10.51 -18.95 15.18
CA HIS A 859 11.14 -17.97 16.06
C HIS A 859 10.11 -16.96 16.59
N MET A 860 9.32 -16.33 15.73
CA MET A 860 8.30 -15.36 16.15
C MET A 860 7.27 -15.99 17.09
N LYS A 861 6.82 -17.22 16.81
CA LYS A 861 5.94 -17.99 17.70
C LYS A 861 6.55 -18.22 19.09
N LEU A 862 7.84 -18.56 19.16
CA LEU A 862 8.54 -18.76 20.43
C LEU A 862 8.69 -17.48 21.25
N MET A 863 8.75 -16.33 20.57
CA MET A 863 8.93 -15.02 21.21
C MET A 863 7.61 -14.34 21.57
N THR A 864 6.46 -14.98 21.29
CA THR A 864 5.11 -14.45 21.49
C THR A 864 4.35 -15.33 22.48
N TYR A 865 3.84 -14.74 23.56
CA TYR A 865 2.91 -15.36 24.49
C TYR A 865 1.50 -14.84 24.22
N ASP A 866 0.57 -15.73 23.91
CA ASP A 866 -0.83 -15.42 23.65
C ASP A 866 -1.67 -15.85 24.87
N PRO A 867 -2.16 -14.91 25.70
CA PRO A 867 -2.98 -15.23 26.86
C PRO A 867 -4.39 -15.71 26.49
N THR A 868 -4.93 -15.39 25.31
CA THR A 868 -6.23 -15.91 24.83
C THR A 868 -6.10 -16.64 23.47
N PRO A 869 -5.73 -17.94 23.46
CA PRO A 869 -5.23 -18.68 22.28
C PRO A 869 -6.27 -19.00 21.18
N THR A 870 -7.31 -18.18 21.05
CA THR A 870 -8.33 -18.25 20.02
C THR A 870 -7.83 -17.75 18.66
N SER A 871 -6.87 -16.82 18.63
CA SER A 871 -6.25 -16.28 17.42
C SER A 871 -4.94 -15.55 17.74
N PRO A 872 -3.84 -15.78 17.00
CA PRO A 872 -2.57 -15.08 17.20
C PRO A 872 -2.53 -13.71 16.53
N TRP A 873 -3.69 -13.07 16.35
CA TRP A 873 -3.82 -11.65 16.00
C TRP A 873 -4.92 -11.03 16.85
N ASN A 874 -5.19 -11.60 18.01
CA ASN A 874 -6.30 -11.20 18.85
C ASN A 874 -6.04 -9.85 19.50
N GLY A 875 -4.81 -9.31 19.53
CA GLY A 875 -4.46 -8.01 20.13
C GLY A 875 -3.86 -8.06 21.53
N ASP A 876 -3.91 -9.20 22.25
CA ASP A 876 -3.43 -9.33 23.63
C ASP A 876 -2.02 -9.95 23.77
N GLU A 877 -1.38 -10.30 22.65
CA GLU A 877 -0.16 -11.06 22.67
C GLU A 877 1.02 -10.27 23.23
N GLU A 878 1.82 -10.92 24.08
CA GLU A 878 3.02 -10.36 24.69
C GLU A 878 4.26 -10.85 23.96
N GLU A 879 5.08 -9.91 23.47
CA GLU A 879 6.25 -10.23 22.67
C GLU A 879 7.55 -9.82 23.37
N SER A 880 8.57 -10.66 23.21
CA SER A 880 9.93 -10.39 23.72
C SER A 880 10.87 -9.79 22.66
N CYS A 881 10.32 -9.37 21.52
CA CYS A 881 11.06 -8.84 20.37
C CYS A 881 11.94 -7.63 20.75
N GLN A 882 11.36 -6.58 21.35
CA GLN A 882 12.09 -5.37 21.78
C GLN A 882 13.19 -5.62 22.82
N ILE A 883 13.10 -6.72 23.58
CA ILE A 883 14.13 -7.08 24.58
C ILE A 883 15.36 -7.67 23.87
N CYS A 884 15.16 -8.31 22.72
CA CYS A 884 16.20 -9.06 22.01
C CYS A 884 16.80 -8.32 20.80
N HIS A 885 16.04 -7.40 20.21
CA HIS A 885 16.32 -6.64 18.99
C HIS A 885 16.15 -5.15 19.25
#